data_AF-A0A2J0Z0U8-F1
#
_entry.id   AF-A0A2J0Z0U8-F1
#
_cell.length_a   1.000
_cell.length_b   1.000
_cell.length_c   1.000
_cell.angle_alpha   90.00
_cell.angle_beta   90.00
_cell.angle_gamma   90.00
#
_symmetry.space_group_name_H-M   'P 1'
#
loop_
_entity.id
_entity.type
_entity.pdbx_description
1 polymer ?
#
loop_
_entity_poly.entity_id
_entity_poly.type
_entity_poly.pdbx_seq_one_letter_code
_entity_poly.pdbx_strand_id
1 'polypeptide(L)'
;MSFQSMILSGRGVTAVLGPTNTGKTHYAIERMIAHDSGVIGLPLRLLAREVYTRLVEKVGHHNVALITGEEKIAPHRARFSVCTVEAMPRETTASFVAIDEVQLAGDLERGHIFTDRILHLRGRGETLLLGAATMRPILEYLLPGITVVERPRMSQLLYAGSKKITRLPNRSAIVAFSADEVYAIAELIRRQRGGAAVVLGALSPRTRNAQVALYQEGDVDYLVATDAIGMGLNLDVDHVAFAQDRKFDGYQYRNLNPAELAQVAGRAGRHVRDGTFGVTGRVDPFDEELVHRIESHEFDPVRVLQWRSKALDFSSLKALKKSLEAAPAVSGLARALPAVDQQALEHLTRYPEIVDVATASERVEKLWEACALPDYRRITPAQHADLISTIYADLVRHGTVNEDFMAEQVRRADHTDGEIDTLSARIAQIRTWTYVSNRPGWLADPTHWQEKTREIEDRLSDALHERLTKRFVDRRTSVLMKRLRENAMLEAEISVNGDVFVEGHHVGQLAGFRFTLAAGSEGTDAKAVQGAAHKALALEFEARAARLHAAGNGDLALSSDGLVRWLGDPVARLTASDHVMRPRVILLADDQLQANAREHVLARIERFVNHHISTVLKPLDDISRAEDLEGLAKGLAFQIVENLGVLFRRDVAEDVKSLDQESRASIRRYGVRFGAYHIFLPALLKPAPAELITLLWALKNDGLDKPGYGELIPMLAAGRTSVVTDPSFERTFYKLAGFRFLGKRAVRIDILERLADLIRPLLQWKPGTSPRPEGAYDGRRFVATTSMLSILGATPDDMEEILKGLGYRADAVPAEEAAAFLASQNGDTASAEEAGASVADAGVEAEAADAPAAETEAAGTAAAETPAAETEAAADTAAATTPAAPASDDAAAPAEPEAPVEAKPVLLWRPGTRQDNQRQGGRQGEQRRGGQRHGQTEGREGGRRQAPHGKSQGKPREGKPQEGKGSEGRPGGQRKDRGDRHDRNKSSPSKFEGRPPRKEKPIDPDSPFAKLAALKEQMKK
;
A
#
# COMPACT_ATOMS: atom_id res chain seq x y z
N MET A 1 60.61 23.15 47.62
CA MET A 1 61.14 21.76 47.60
C MET A 1 61.70 21.47 46.21
N SER A 2 62.54 20.45 46.05
CA SER A 2 63.13 20.12 44.74
C SER A 2 62.08 19.62 43.76
N PHE A 3 62.12 20.06 42.50
CA PHE A 3 61.34 19.47 41.42
C PHE A 3 61.99 18.14 41.01
N GLN A 4 61.67 17.07 41.74
CA GLN A 4 61.97 15.72 41.25
C GLN A 4 61.25 15.47 39.93
N SER A 5 61.93 14.79 39.00
CA SER A 5 61.41 14.46 37.69
C SER A 5 60.10 13.68 37.81
N MET A 6 59.01 14.17 37.20
CA MET A 6 57.68 13.55 37.22
C MET A 6 57.57 12.28 36.36
N ILE A 7 58.72 11.71 35.97
CA ILE A 7 58.85 10.43 35.28
C ILE A 7 58.75 9.34 36.35
N LEU A 8 57.64 8.60 36.33
CA LEU A 8 57.33 7.57 37.32
C LEU A 8 57.68 6.18 36.76
N SER A 9 58.04 5.22 37.61
CA SER A 9 58.37 3.88 37.09
C SER A 9 57.13 3.17 36.55
N GLY A 10 57.25 2.57 35.37
CA GLY A 10 56.24 1.69 34.78
C GLY A 10 56.29 0.26 35.31
N ARG A 11 57.22 -0.10 36.19
CA ARG A 11 57.31 -1.44 36.78
C ARG A 11 56.02 -1.78 37.54
N GLY A 12 55.40 -2.92 37.23
CA GLY A 12 54.09 -3.32 37.77
C GLY A 12 52.89 -2.73 37.01
N VAL A 13 53.14 -1.95 35.95
CA VAL A 13 52.11 -1.45 35.03
C VAL A 13 52.19 -2.22 33.70
N THR A 14 51.03 -2.66 33.20
CA THR A 14 50.89 -3.31 31.89
C THR A 14 49.89 -2.54 31.03
N ALA A 15 50.34 -1.99 29.91
CA ALA A 15 49.48 -1.40 28.89
C ALA A 15 48.96 -2.50 27.94
N VAL A 16 47.64 -2.74 27.95
CA VAL A 16 46.98 -3.64 26.99
C VAL A 16 46.36 -2.77 25.89
N LEU A 17 46.98 -2.76 24.72
CA LEU A 17 46.68 -1.80 23.66
C LEU A 17 46.14 -2.47 22.40
N GLY A 18 45.27 -1.77 21.67
CA GLY A 18 44.72 -2.25 20.40
C GLY A 18 43.40 -1.55 20.01
N PRO A 19 42.83 -1.84 18.84
CA PRO A 19 41.57 -1.27 18.36
C PRO A 19 40.34 -1.65 19.21
N THR A 20 39.15 -1.23 18.78
CA THR A 20 37.86 -1.72 19.30
C THR A 20 37.63 -3.19 18.87
N ASN A 21 36.69 -3.90 19.51
CA ASN A 21 36.44 -5.35 19.31
C ASN A 21 37.70 -6.25 19.52
N THR A 22 38.40 -6.04 20.64
CA THR A 22 39.68 -6.71 21.02
C THR A 22 39.63 -7.45 22.39
N GLY A 23 38.49 -7.40 23.09
CA GLY A 23 38.30 -8.08 24.38
C GLY A 23 39.09 -7.50 25.57
N LYS A 24 39.71 -6.31 25.45
CA LYS A 24 40.52 -5.67 26.51
C LYS A 24 39.81 -5.61 27.87
N THR A 25 38.59 -5.06 27.91
CA THR A 25 37.81 -4.91 29.15
C THR A 25 37.38 -6.27 29.75
N HIS A 26 37.17 -7.31 28.92
CA HIS A 26 36.90 -8.66 29.44
C HIS A 26 38.13 -9.24 30.14
N TYR A 27 39.30 -9.15 29.50
CA TYR A 27 40.57 -9.55 30.10
C TYR A 27 40.85 -8.79 31.41
N ALA A 28 40.55 -7.49 31.47
CA ALA A 28 40.68 -6.71 32.70
C ALA A 28 39.74 -7.18 33.82
N ILE A 29 38.49 -7.55 33.51
CA ILE A 29 37.55 -8.14 34.48
C ILE A 29 38.06 -9.51 34.97
N GLU A 30 38.60 -10.35 34.09
CA GLU A 30 39.16 -11.66 34.46
C GLU A 30 40.39 -11.52 35.36
N ARG A 31 41.29 -10.58 35.05
CA ARG A 31 42.42 -10.23 35.93
C ARG A 31 41.93 -9.68 37.26
N MET A 32 40.99 -8.74 37.27
CA MET A 32 40.44 -8.12 38.47
C MET A 32 39.90 -9.16 39.47
N ILE A 33 39.13 -10.14 38.99
CA ILE A 33 38.54 -11.21 39.82
C ILE A 33 39.61 -12.16 40.41
N ALA A 34 40.76 -12.30 39.74
CA ALA A 34 41.88 -13.12 40.21
C ALA A 34 42.72 -12.46 41.33
N HIS A 35 42.35 -11.25 41.78
CA HIS A 35 43.01 -10.52 42.87
C HIS A 35 42.09 -10.34 44.08
N ASP A 36 42.68 -10.15 45.27
CA ASP A 36 41.90 -10.05 46.52
C ASP A 36 40.94 -8.85 46.55
N SER A 37 41.29 -7.75 45.89
CA SER A 37 40.50 -6.52 45.76
C SER A 37 40.94 -5.74 44.53
N GLY A 38 40.03 -4.97 43.92
CA GLY A 38 40.31 -4.24 42.69
C GLY A 38 39.51 -2.95 42.52
N VAL A 39 40.07 -1.99 41.77
CA VAL A 39 39.34 -0.82 41.25
C VAL A 39 39.47 -0.78 39.74
N ILE A 40 38.36 -0.57 39.02
CA ILE A 40 38.38 -0.30 37.57
C ILE A 40 37.70 1.03 37.27
N GLY A 41 38.39 1.91 36.55
CA GLY A 41 37.89 3.20 36.09
C GLY A 41 37.53 3.15 34.61
N LEU A 42 36.29 3.50 34.28
CA LEU A 42 35.77 3.50 32.92
C LEU A 42 35.34 4.91 32.49
N PRO A 43 35.42 5.24 31.19
CA PRO A 43 35.26 6.62 30.73
C PRO A 43 33.80 7.12 30.66
N LEU A 44 32.81 6.27 30.96
CA LEU A 44 31.39 6.59 30.86
C LEU A 44 30.57 5.82 31.91
N ARG A 45 29.55 6.46 32.49
CA ARG A 45 28.58 5.84 33.43
C ARG A 45 27.93 4.57 32.87
N LEU A 46 27.69 4.51 31.56
CA LEU A 46 27.16 3.31 30.88
C LEU A 46 28.13 2.13 30.94
N LEU A 47 29.42 2.34 30.66
CA LEU A 47 30.44 1.28 30.80
C LEU A 47 30.63 0.85 32.24
N ALA A 48 30.59 1.80 33.19
CA ALA A 48 30.63 1.49 34.61
C ALA A 48 29.43 0.60 35.02
N ARG A 49 28.22 0.87 34.52
CA ARG A 49 27.05 0.01 34.76
C ARG A 49 27.17 -1.36 34.07
N GLU A 50 27.64 -1.42 32.83
CA GLU A 50 27.85 -2.67 32.07
C GLU A 50 28.86 -3.60 32.75
N VAL A 51 29.99 -3.04 33.21
CA VAL A 51 31.05 -3.79 33.92
C VAL A 51 30.62 -4.15 35.34
N TYR A 52 29.88 -3.27 36.04
CA TYR A 52 29.26 -3.59 37.33
C TYR A 52 28.34 -4.81 37.23
N THR A 53 27.40 -4.83 36.28
CA THR A 53 26.48 -5.98 36.11
C THR A 53 27.26 -7.28 35.86
N ARG A 54 28.25 -7.27 34.94
CA ARG A 54 29.09 -8.46 34.67
C ARG A 54 29.93 -8.93 35.87
N LEU A 55 30.35 -8.01 36.74
CA LEU A 55 31.03 -8.39 37.99
C LEU A 55 30.03 -8.94 39.01
N VAL A 56 28.86 -8.35 39.15
CA VAL A 56 27.78 -8.85 40.03
C VAL A 56 27.33 -10.26 39.61
N GLU A 57 27.23 -10.53 38.31
CA GLU A 57 26.97 -11.87 37.76
C GLU A 57 28.07 -12.90 38.13
N LYS A 58 29.34 -12.49 38.14
CA LYS A 58 30.49 -13.38 38.39
C LYS A 58 30.85 -13.57 39.87
N VAL A 59 30.66 -12.56 40.74
CA VAL A 59 31.09 -12.60 42.16
C VAL A 59 30.02 -12.19 43.17
N GLY A 60 28.79 -11.87 42.74
CA GLY A 60 27.66 -11.54 43.59
C GLY A 60 27.63 -10.10 44.10
N HIS A 61 26.40 -9.56 44.25
CA HIS A 61 26.12 -8.15 44.54
C HIS A 61 26.90 -7.58 45.73
N HIS A 62 27.00 -8.32 46.85
CA HIS A 62 27.65 -7.83 48.07
C HIS A 62 29.18 -7.61 47.95
N ASN A 63 29.81 -8.13 46.89
CA ASN A 63 31.26 -8.01 46.66
C ASN A 63 31.64 -6.85 45.72
N VAL A 64 30.66 -6.18 45.09
CA VAL A 64 30.90 -5.16 44.04
C VAL A 64 30.25 -3.83 44.41
N ALA A 65 30.99 -2.74 44.22
CA ALA A 65 30.49 -1.37 44.30
C ALA A 65 30.43 -0.71 42.90
N LEU A 66 29.47 0.19 42.71
CA LEU A 66 29.40 1.11 41.57
C LEU A 66 29.49 2.55 42.11
N ILE A 67 30.38 3.36 41.54
CA ILE A 67 30.59 4.75 41.97
C ILE A 67 30.72 5.66 40.75
N THR A 68 29.71 6.48 40.47
CA THR A 68 29.75 7.58 39.48
C THR A 68 29.45 8.91 40.18
N GLY A 69 29.39 10.02 39.44
CA GLY A 69 29.02 11.32 40.02
C GLY A 69 27.56 11.40 40.49
N GLU A 70 26.68 10.57 39.91
CA GLU A 70 25.23 10.62 40.05
C GLU A 70 24.63 9.36 40.70
N GLU A 71 25.42 8.30 40.87
CA GLU A 71 24.94 7.02 41.40
C GLU A 71 26.04 6.29 42.19
N LYS A 72 25.70 5.89 43.42
CA LYS A 72 26.61 5.24 44.35
C LYS A 72 25.96 4.02 44.99
N ILE A 73 26.43 2.83 44.64
CA ILE A 73 26.06 1.56 45.25
C ILE A 73 27.32 1.02 45.95
N ALA A 74 27.36 1.05 47.28
CA ALA A 74 28.56 0.71 48.05
C ALA A 74 28.25 -0.26 49.21
N PRO A 75 28.12 -1.57 48.94
CA PRO A 75 27.94 -2.58 49.98
C PRO A 75 29.12 -2.62 50.97
N HIS A 76 28.86 -2.77 52.27
CA HIS A 76 29.90 -2.78 53.33
C HIS A 76 30.98 -3.87 53.18
N ARG A 77 30.82 -4.84 52.28
CA ARG A 77 31.77 -5.92 52.00
C ARG A 77 32.33 -5.88 50.56
N ALA A 78 32.16 -4.77 49.84
CA ALA A 78 32.64 -4.64 48.48
C ALA A 78 34.16 -4.77 48.40
N ARG A 79 34.63 -5.75 47.62
CA ARG A 79 36.05 -6.02 47.32
C ARG A 79 36.48 -5.39 45.99
N PHE A 80 35.50 -5.16 45.10
CA PHE A 80 35.70 -4.68 43.74
C PHE A 80 34.90 -3.40 43.52
N SER A 81 35.58 -2.30 43.16
CA SER A 81 34.92 -1.02 42.87
C SER A 81 34.95 -0.73 41.37
N VAL A 82 33.78 -0.52 40.79
CA VAL A 82 33.60 -0.08 39.40
C VAL A 82 33.26 1.41 39.41
N CYS A 83 34.15 2.23 38.86
CA CYS A 83 34.07 3.68 38.92
C CYS A 83 33.98 4.27 37.51
N THR A 84 33.48 5.51 37.37
CA THR A 84 34.01 6.36 36.29
C THR A 84 35.42 6.84 36.64
N VAL A 85 36.26 7.21 35.66
CA VAL A 85 37.66 7.63 35.92
C VAL A 85 37.73 8.85 36.85
N GLU A 86 36.74 9.74 36.75
CA GLU A 86 36.54 10.91 37.62
C GLU A 86 36.20 10.50 39.06
N ALA A 87 35.39 9.45 39.22
CA ALA A 87 34.94 8.90 40.50
C ALA A 87 35.87 7.82 41.08
N MET A 88 37.01 7.52 40.43
CA MET A 88 38.06 6.69 41.03
C MET A 88 38.65 7.42 42.26
N PRO A 89 38.96 6.70 43.35
CA PRO A 89 39.63 7.31 44.50
C PRO A 89 41.02 7.81 44.10
N ARG A 90 41.44 8.97 44.64
CA ARG A 90 42.73 9.59 44.32
C ARG A 90 43.93 8.70 44.67
N GLU A 91 43.75 7.83 45.67
CA GLU A 91 44.74 6.87 46.20
C GLU A 91 43.99 5.60 46.62
N THR A 92 44.63 4.42 46.55
CA THR A 92 43.94 3.14 46.80
C THR A 92 44.86 2.10 47.44
N THR A 93 44.27 1.20 48.21
CA THR A 93 44.91 0.02 48.79
C THR A 93 44.49 -1.29 48.10
N ALA A 94 43.80 -1.22 46.97
CA ALA A 94 43.42 -2.39 46.18
C ALA A 94 44.65 -3.18 45.67
N SER A 95 44.50 -4.48 45.46
CA SER A 95 45.54 -5.30 44.82
C SER A 95 45.64 -4.99 43.32
N PHE A 96 44.51 -4.81 42.66
CA PHE A 96 44.38 -4.55 41.24
C PHE A 96 43.87 -3.13 40.94
N VAL A 97 44.43 -2.47 39.93
CA VAL A 97 43.86 -1.25 39.33
C VAL A 97 43.77 -1.42 37.83
N ALA A 98 42.66 -1.01 37.21
CA ALA A 98 42.55 -0.83 35.77
C ALA A 98 41.98 0.54 35.40
N ILE A 99 42.48 1.11 34.30
CA ILE A 99 41.96 2.35 33.69
C ILE A 99 41.66 2.03 32.22
N ASP A 100 40.41 2.19 31.79
CA ASP A 100 39.98 1.91 30.41
C ASP A 100 39.97 3.17 29.52
N GLU A 101 40.17 2.95 28.22
CA GLU A 101 40.25 3.96 27.15
C GLU A 101 41.24 5.11 27.42
N VAL A 102 42.46 4.78 27.86
CA VAL A 102 43.50 5.74 28.31
C VAL A 102 43.90 6.81 27.28
N GLN A 103 43.60 6.62 25.99
CA GLN A 103 43.79 7.67 24.97
C GLN A 103 42.98 8.94 25.23
N LEU A 104 41.92 8.87 26.05
CA LEU A 104 41.20 10.05 26.53
C LEU A 104 42.07 11.00 27.38
N ALA A 105 43.28 10.61 27.80
CA ALA A 105 44.26 11.53 28.37
C ALA A 105 44.67 12.68 27.41
N GLY A 106 44.44 12.54 26.10
CA GLY A 106 44.58 13.63 25.12
C GLY A 106 43.42 14.62 25.07
N ASP A 107 42.27 14.29 25.67
CA ASP A 107 41.03 15.09 25.61
C ASP A 107 41.17 16.46 26.30
N LEU A 108 40.76 17.53 25.60
CA LEU A 108 40.98 18.92 26.00
C LEU A 108 40.27 19.33 27.29
N GLU A 109 39.12 18.72 27.60
CA GLU A 109 38.28 19.08 28.75
C GLU A 109 38.65 18.24 29.98
N ARG A 110 38.59 16.90 29.85
CA ARG A 110 38.74 15.96 30.97
C ARG A 110 39.97 15.05 30.92
N GLY A 111 40.78 15.12 29.87
CA GLY A 111 41.97 14.27 29.73
C GLY A 111 42.98 14.43 30.88
N HIS A 112 43.01 15.61 31.51
CA HIS A 112 43.83 15.86 32.69
C HIS A 112 43.52 14.92 33.88
N ILE A 113 42.29 14.42 34.00
CA ILE A 113 41.87 13.46 35.02
C ILE A 113 42.42 12.06 34.69
N PHE A 114 42.38 11.66 33.41
CA PHE A 114 42.97 10.40 32.95
C PHE A 114 44.48 10.41 33.16
N THR A 115 45.17 11.50 32.81
CA THR A 115 46.61 11.68 33.04
C THR A 115 46.98 11.57 34.52
N ASP A 116 46.23 12.20 35.43
CA ASP A 116 46.45 12.08 36.89
C ASP A 116 46.34 10.61 37.37
N ARG A 117 45.33 9.87 36.87
CA ARG A 117 45.15 8.45 37.22
C ARG A 117 46.24 7.56 36.61
N ILE A 118 46.61 7.77 35.35
CA ILE A 118 47.67 7.04 34.64
C ILE A 118 49.03 7.24 35.33
N LEU A 119 49.34 8.47 35.75
CA LEU A 119 50.58 8.77 36.46
C LEU A 119 50.56 8.23 37.89
N HIS A 120 49.54 8.56 38.69
CA HIS A 120 49.64 8.43 40.15
C HIS A 120 48.89 7.23 40.79
N LEU A 121 47.92 6.60 40.12
CA LEU A 121 47.12 5.53 40.73
C LEU A 121 47.69 4.14 40.42
N ARG A 122 47.94 3.32 41.45
CA ARG A 122 48.55 1.99 41.34
C ARG A 122 47.83 0.96 42.21
N GLY A 123 47.72 -0.27 41.71
CA GLY A 123 47.36 -1.44 42.52
C GLY A 123 48.61 -2.01 43.21
N ARG A 124 48.43 -2.65 44.38
CA ARG A 124 49.55 -3.27 45.13
C ARG A 124 50.20 -4.47 44.43
N GLY A 125 49.46 -5.16 43.57
CA GLY A 125 49.92 -6.32 42.81
C GLY A 125 49.99 -6.09 41.30
N GLU A 126 48.99 -5.45 40.70
CA GLU A 126 48.92 -5.22 39.25
C GLU A 126 48.20 -3.91 38.91
N THR A 127 48.70 -3.19 37.91
CA THR A 127 48.02 -2.03 37.30
C THR A 127 47.90 -2.24 35.79
N LEU A 128 46.68 -2.21 35.25
CA LEU A 128 46.42 -2.27 33.80
C LEU A 128 46.01 -0.90 33.23
N LEU A 129 46.59 -0.55 32.09
CA LEU A 129 46.16 0.58 31.27
C LEU A 129 45.59 0.02 29.96
N LEU A 130 44.32 0.27 29.65
CA LEU A 130 43.66 -0.28 28.47
C LEU A 130 43.37 0.84 27.48
N GLY A 131 43.64 0.65 26.19
CA GLY A 131 43.33 1.70 25.19
C GLY A 131 43.77 1.40 23.77
N ALA A 132 43.91 2.46 22.97
CA ALA A 132 44.37 2.43 21.59
C ALA A 132 45.90 2.27 21.46
N ALA A 133 46.36 1.63 20.38
CA ALA A 133 47.79 1.44 20.09
C ALA A 133 48.58 2.77 19.97
N THR A 134 47.91 3.85 19.55
CA THR A 134 48.48 5.20 19.45
C THR A 134 49.04 5.76 20.75
N MET A 135 48.63 5.22 21.91
CA MET A 135 49.16 5.62 23.22
C MET A 135 50.51 4.99 23.55
N ARG A 136 50.98 3.99 22.79
CA ARG A 136 52.19 3.24 23.11
C ARG A 136 53.43 4.13 23.33
N PRO A 137 53.81 5.06 22.43
CA PRO A 137 55.08 5.78 22.59
C PRO A 137 55.09 6.75 23.77
N ILE A 138 53.94 7.40 24.06
CA ILE A 138 53.82 8.34 25.17
C ILE A 138 53.74 7.61 26.53
N LEU A 139 53.14 6.42 26.58
CA LEU A 139 53.16 5.58 27.78
C LEU A 139 54.56 5.00 28.06
N GLU A 140 55.27 4.52 27.03
CA GLU A 140 56.67 4.06 27.16
C GLU A 140 57.61 5.18 27.62
N TYR A 141 57.37 6.43 27.18
CA TYR A 141 58.13 7.62 27.59
C TYR A 141 57.82 8.09 29.03
N LEU A 142 56.54 8.22 29.39
CA LEU A 142 56.13 8.74 30.71
C LEU A 142 56.29 7.70 31.84
N LEU A 143 56.23 6.40 31.51
CA LEU A 143 56.33 5.29 32.47
C LEU A 143 57.45 4.29 32.10
N PRO A 144 58.74 4.66 32.19
CA PRO A 144 59.84 3.77 31.82
C PRO A 144 59.80 2.43 32.57
N GLY A 145 59.87 1.33 31.80
CA GLY A 145 59.72 -0.04 32.31
C GLY A 145 58.28 -0.56 32.38
N ILE A 146 57.32 0.12 31.75
CA ILE A 146 55.97 -0.41 31.48
C ILE A 146 56.04 -1.64 30.56
N THR A 147 55.19 -2.63 30.80
CA THR A 147 55.00 -3.77 29.89
C THR A 147 53.91 -3.45 28.88
N VAL A 148 54.13 -3.68 27.57
CA VAL A 148 53.11 -3.46 26.54
C VAL A 148 52.66 -4.79 25.95
N VAL A 149 51.35 -4.99 25.86
CA VAL A 149 50.69 -6.17 25.28
C VAL A 149 49.70 -5.70 24.22
N GLU A 150 50.01 -5.95 22.96
CA GLU A 150 49.14 -5.58 21.84
C GLU A 150 48.10 -6.68 21.56
N ARG A 151 46.88 -6.29 21.15
CA ARG A 151 45.79 -7.21 20.81
C ARG A 151 45.17 -6.85 19.46
N PRO A 152 45.20 -7.75 18.45
CA PRO A 152 44.54 -7.51 17.16
C PRO A 152 43.01 -7.59 17.28
N ARG A 153 42.31 -6.96 16.33
CA ARG A 153 40.84 -7.01 16.22
C ARG A 153 40.37 -8.45 15.94
N MET A 154 39.20 -8.82 16.48
CA MET A 154 38.63 -10.18 16.35
C MET A 154 37.92 -10.44 15.01
N SER A 155 37.67 -9.42 14.20
CA SER A 155 37.03 -9.50 12.89
C SER A 155 37.50 -8.37 11.96
N GLN A 156 37.28 -8.50 10.65
CA GLN A 156 37.62 -7.48 9.67
C GLN A 156 36.62 -6.31 9.71
N LEU A 157 37.06 -5.16 9.21
CA LEU A 157 36.25 -3.97 8.97
C LEU A 157 36.52 -3.55 7.52
N LEU A 158 35.48 -3.46 6.69
CA LEU A 158 35.62 -3.28 5.24
C LEU A 158 34.81 -2.07 4.73
N TYR A 159 35.39 -1.29 3.82
CA TYR A 159 34.74 -0.15 3.22
C TYR A 159 33.75 -0.56 2.12
N ALA A 160 32.51 -0.12 2.26
CA ALA A 160 31.39 -0.44 1.37
C ALA A 160 30.95 0.76 0.50
N GLY A 161 31.77 1.81 0.42
CA GLY A 161 31.56 2.99 -0.43
C GLY A 161 30.43 3.92 0.03
N SER A 162 29.99 4.78 -0.89
CA SER A 162 28.85 5.69 -0.69
C SER A 162 27.52 5.03 -1.04
N LYS A 163 26.53 5.13 -0.15
CA LYS A 163 25.17 4.60 -0.35
C LYS A 163 24.13 5.64 0.10
N LYS A 164 23.09 5.85 -0.71
CA LYS A 164 21.92 6.65 -0.28
C LYS A 164 21.24 6.00 0.93
N ILE A 165 20.69 6.79 1.85
CA ILE A 165 20.04 6.31 3.09
C ILE A 165 19.01 5.20 2.80
N THR A 166 18.18 5.37 1.75
CA THR A 166 17.20 4.37 1.28
C THR A 166 17.79 3.02 0.85
N ARG A 167 19.10 2.94 0.60
CA ARG A 167 19.84 1.75 0.12
C ARG A 167 20.89 1.25 1.13
N LEU A 168 20.88 1.77 2.37
CA LEU A 168 21.68 1.20 3.44
C LEU A 168 21.15 -0.19 3.82
N PRO A 169 22.03 -1.16 4.14
CA PRO A 169 21.60 -2.49 4.56
C PRO A 169 20.81 -2.42 5.88
N ASN A 170 20.08 -3.49 6.20
CA ASN A 170 19.47 -3.66 7.51
C ASN A 170 20.56 -3.70 8.61
N ARG A 171 20.18 -3.43 9.86
CA ARG A 171 21.09 -3.27 11.01
C ARG A 171 22.20 -2.23 10.78
N SER A 172 21.91 -1.14 10.05
CA SER A 172 22.82 -0.01 9.90
C SER A 172 22.74 0.97 11.07
N ALA A 173 23.89 1.43 11.56
CA ALA A 173 24.01 2.62 12.38
C ALA A 173 24.44 3.82 11.50
N ILE A 174 23.73 4.95 11.59
CA ILE A 174 23.95 6.14 10.79
C ILE A 174 24.39 7.27 11.72
N VAL A 175 25.52 7.92 11.40
CA VAL A 175 26.20 8.83 12.32
C VAL A 175 26.26 10.25 11.79
N ALA A 176 25.81 11.20 12.61
CA ALA A 176 25.88 12.65 12.41
C ALA A 176 26.30 13.35 13.72
N PHE A 177 26.76 14.60 13.66
CA PHE A 177 27.39 15.29 14.79
C PHE A 177 26.58 16.47 15.34
N SER A 178 25.31 16.60 14.93
CA SER A 178 24.31 17.46 15.57
C SER A 178 23.02 16.69 15.88
N ALA A 179 22.27 17.15 16.89
CA ALA A 179 20.98 16.55 17.24
C ALA A 179 19.95 16.74 16.12
N ASP A 180 19.96 17.91 15.46
CA ASP A 180 19.02 18.26 14.38
C ASP A 180 19.14 17.31 13.19
N GLU A 181 20.37 16.96 12.78
CA GLU A 181 20.62 16.03 11.67
C GLU A 181 20.26 14.59 12.06
N VAL A 182 20.53 14.17 13.30
CA VAL A 182 20.07 12.87 13.81
C VAL A 182 18.53 12.80 13.78
N TYR A 183 17.82 13.84 14.22
CA TYR A 183 16.36 13.90 14.16
C TYR A 183 15.82 13.94 12.72
N ALA A 184 16.47 14.70 11.82
CA ALA A 184 16.08 14.79 10.41
C ALA A 184 16.26 13.45 9.67
N ILE A 185 17.37 12.76 9.91
CA ILE A 185 17.65 11.43 9.35
C ILE A 185 16.70 10.37 9.95
N ALA A 186 16.42 10.41 11.26
CA ALA A 186 15.48 9.47 11.89
C ALA A 186 14.05 9.63 11.36
N GLU A 187 13.57 10.87 11.18
CA GLU A 187 12.26 11.15 10.58
C GLU A 187 12.20 10.74 9.09
N LEU A 188 13.30 10.91 8.34
CA LEU A 188 13.40 10.42 6.96
C LEU A 188 13.30 8.89 6.89
N ILE A 189 13.99 8.16 7.79
CA ILE A 189 13.97 6.70 7.85
C ILE A 189 12.59 6.20 8.28
N ARG A 190 11.97 6.81 9.29
CA ARG A 190 10.59 6.49 9.70
C ARG A 190 9.62 6.52 8.52
N ARG A 191 9.69 7.55 7.67
CA ARG A 191 8.85 7.71 6.48
C ARG A 191 9.12 6.72 5.35
N GLN A 192 10.24 6.00 5.38
CA GLN A 192 10.74 5.19 4.24
C GLN A 192 11.06 3.73 4.59
N ARG A 193 11.17 3.39 5.88
CA ARG A 193 11.61 2.10 6.43
C ARG A 193 10.95 1.75 7.78
N GLY A 194 9.86 2.40 8.14
CA GLY A 194 9.07 2.10 9.36
C GLY A 194 9.61 2.68 10.66
N GLY A 195 10.92 2.86 10.84
CA GLY A 195 11.44 3.53 12.04
C GLY A 195 12.94 3.50 12.21
N ALA A 196 13.43 4.28 13.17
CA ALA A 196 14.79 4.23 13.66
C ALA A 196 14.86 4.50 15.17
N ALA A 197 15.82 3.86 15.84
CA ALA A 197 16.22 4.20 17.20
C ALA A 197 17.11 5.46 17.17
N VAL A 198 17.04 6.30 18.21
CA VAL A 198 17.80 7.55 18.31
C VAL A 198 18.72 7.55 19.53
N VAL A 199 20.02 7.78 19.31
CA VAL A 199 21.05 7.81 20.37
C VAL A 199 21.91 9.08 20.30
N LEU A 200 21.64 10.04 21.17
CA LEU A 200 22.45 11.25 21.34
C LEU A 200 23.28 11.18 22.63
N GLY A 201 24.45 11.83 22.64
CA GLY A 201 25.31 11.94 23.82
C GLY A 201 24.65 12.55 25.06
N ALA A 202 23.61 13.40 24.87
CA ALA A 202 22.87 14.03 25.96
C ALA A 202 21.80 13.13 26.62
N LEU A 203 21.29 12.11 25.90
CA LEU A 203 20.23 11.21 26.41
C LEU A 203 20.68 10.50 27.68
N SER A 204 19.76 10.27 28.62
CA SER A 204 20.08 9.55 29.86
C SER A 204 20.53 8.11 29.59
N PRO A 205 21.31 7.50 30.51
CA PRO A 205 21.65 6.09 30.41
C PRO A 205 20.42 5.20 30.20
N ARG A 206 19.30 5.54 30.84
CA ARG A 206 18.01 4.83 30.74
C ARG A 206 17.36 4.99 29.36
N THR A 207 17.12 6.23 28.91
CA THR A 207 16.55 6.51 27.59
C THR A 207 17.40 5.89 26.48
N ARG A 208 18.74 6.00 26.59
CA ARG A 208 19.69 5.47 25.61
C ARG A 208 19.68 3.95 25.55
N ASN A 209 19.68 3.28 26.70
CA ASN A 209 19.56 1.81 26.76
C ASN A 209 18.22 1.33 26.20
N ALA A 210 17.12 2.02 26.50
CA ALA A 210 15.80 1.67 25.96
C ALA A 210 15.68 1.91 24.45
N GLN A 211 16.32 2.95 23.90
CA GLN A 211 16.42 3.15 22.45
C GLN A 211 17.31 2.07 21.78
N VAL A 212 18.39 1.65 22.44
CA VAL A 212 19.23 0.53 21.98
C VAL A 212 18.50 -0.82 22.05
N ALA A 213 17.63 -1.03 23.04
CA ALA A 213 16.81 -2.23 23.18
C ALA A 213 15.91 -2.43 21.95
N LEU A 214 15.16 -1.40 21.52
CA LEU A 214 14.33 -1.43 20.30
C LEU A 214 15.10 -1.90 19.05
N TYR A 215 16.35 -1.44 18.89
CA TYR A 215 17.21 -1.84 17.79
C TYR A 215 17.75 -3.28 17.93
N GLN A 216 18.14 -3.69 19.15
CA GLN A 216 18.65 -5.03 19.41
C GLN A 216 17.56 -6.10 19.30
N GLU A 217 16.35 -5.82 19.79
CA GLU A 217 15.16 -6.67 19.77
C GLU A 217 14.46 -6.72 18.39
N GLY A 218 14.97 -5.96 17.40
CA GLY A 218 14.51 -6.00 16.02
C GLY A 218 13.25 -5.19 15.71
N ASP A 219 12.79 -4.34 16.64
CA ASP A 219 11.66 -3.44 16.41
C ASP A 219 12.02 -2.35 15.39
N VAL A 220 13.31 -2.01 15.24
CA VAL A 220 13.85 -1.10 14.21
C VAL A 220 15.17 -1.61 13.64
N ASP A 221 15.30 -1.61 12.30
CA ASP A 221 16.52 -2.01 11.58
C ASP A 221 17.63 -0.94 11.57
N TYR A 222 17.31 0.28 11.99
CA TYR A 222 18.17 1.45 11.84
C TYR A 222 18.37 2.14 13.18
N LEU A 223 19.62 2.54 13.44
CA LEU A 223 20.03 3.36 14.57
C LEU A 223 20.59 4.66 14.03
N VAL A 224 20.08 5.82 14.45
CA VAL A 224 20.65 7.13 14.10
C VAL A 224 21.25 7.74 15.36
N ALA A 225 22.50 8.18 15.29
CA ALA A 225 23.25 8.56 16.48
C ALA A 225 24.35 9.59 16.26
N THR A 226 24.91 10.09 17.36
CA THR A 226 26.21 10.79 17.34
C THR A 226 27.36 9.84 17.64
N ASP A 227 28.58 10.37 17.59
CA ASP A 227 29.82 9.81 18.16
C ASP A 227 29.68 9.12 19.53
N ALA A 228 28.62 9.42 20.30
CA ALA A 228 28.22 8.73 21.52
C ALA A 228 27.98 7.21 21.37
N ILE A 229 27.89 6.65 20.14
CA ILE A 229 27.94 5.18 19.93
C ILE A 229 29.37 4.63 19.84
N GLY A 230 30.36 5.49 19.52
CA GLY A 230 31.78 5.15 19.45
C GLY A 230 32.37 4.71 20.79
N MET A 231 31.68 4.98 21.90
CA MET A 231 32.05 4.55 23.26
C MET A 231 30.81 4.12 24.07
N GLY A 232 30.93 3.00 24.78
CA GLY A 232 30.02 2.69 25.89
C GLY A 232 28.58 2.25 25.58
N LEU A 233 28.36 1.62 24.42
CA LEU A 233 27.17 0.82 24.16
C LEU A 233 27.55 -0.53 23.53
N ASN A 234 26.88 -1.60 23.98
CA ASN A 234 26.99 -2.94 23.41
C ASN A 234 25.99 -3.09 22.25
N LEU A 235 26.40 -2.64 21.07
CA LEU A 235 25.63 -2.68 19.82
C LEU A 235 26.06 -3.88 18.96
N ASP A 236 25.12 -4.56 18.30
CA ASP A 236 25.39 -5.59 17.28
C ASP A 236 25.01 -5.02 15.90
N VAL A 237 25.94 -4.28 15.30
CA VAL A 237 25.76 -3.47 14.09
C VAL A 237 26.55 -4.10 12.95
N ASP A 238 25.92 -4.28 11.79
CA ASP A 238 26.59 -4.88 10.62
C ASP A 238 27.22 -3.81 9.70
N HIS A 239 26.68 -2.59 9.73
CA HIS A 239 27.13 -1.46 8.90
C HIS A 239 27.12 -0.12 9.64
N VAL A 240 28.19 0.67 9.52
CA VAL A 240 28.26 2.07 9.99
C VAL A 240 28.33 3.03 8.81
N ALA A 241 27.35 3.93 8.69
CA ALA A 241 27.27 4.93 7.63
C ALA A 241 27.45 6.36 8.17
N PHE A 242 28.50 7.04 7.75
CA PHE A 242 28.74 8.45 8.10
C PHE A 242 27.85 9.35 7.23
N ALA A 243 26.92 10.07 7.87
CA ALA A 243 26.07 11.08 7.22
C ALA A 243 26.69 12.49 7.27
N GLN A 244 27.75 12.66 8.06
CA GLN A 244 28.62 13.83 8.14
C GLN A 244 30.08 13.37 8.37
N ASP A 245 31.06 14.20 8.02
CA ASP A 245 32.51 13.98 8.16
C ASP A 245 33.18 15.03 9.08
N ARG A 246 32.43 16.07 9.47
CA ARG A 246 32.87 17.22 10.27
C ARG A 246 32.08 17.30 11.57
N LYS A 247 32.74 17.74 12.64
CA LYS A 247 32.12 18.03 13.94
C LYS A 247 32.57 19.37 14.51
N PHE A 248 31.76 19.93 15.39
CA PHE A 248 32.15 21.04 16.25
C PHE A 248 32.96 20.51 17.44
N ASP A 249 34.14 21.04 17.70
CA ASP A 249 35.04 20.62 18.79
C ASP A 249 34.97 21.53 20.03
N GLY A 250 33.92 22.36 20.13
CA GLY A 250 33.78 23.41 21.14
C GLY A 250 34.28 24.78 20.67
N TYR A 251 35.15 24.82 19.66
CA TYR A 251 35.73 26.05 19.13
C TYR A 251 35.46 26.23 17.63
N GLN A 252 35.54 25.17 16.83
CA GLN A 252 35.41 25.23 15.36
C GLN A 252 34.82 23.96 14.75
N TYR A 253 34.35 24.06 13.50
CA TYR A 253 33.88 22.93 12.71
C TYR A 253 35.03 22.32 11.89
N ARG A 254 35.70 21.32 12.45
CA ARG A 254 36.80 20.59 11.79
C ARG A 254 36.36 19.23 11.27
N ASN A 255 37.16 18.67 10.35
CA ASN A 255 37.03 17.27 9.95
C ASN A 255 37.38 16.35 11.13
N LEU A 256 36.80 15.15 11.12
CA LEU A 256 37.19 14.05 12.00
C LEU A 256 38.58 13.56 11.63
N ASN A 257 39.37 13.14 12.61
CA ASN A 257 40.64 12.45 12.34
C ASN A 257 40.40 10.94 12.09
N PRO A 258 41.36 10.21 11.47
CA PRO A 258 41.19 8.80 11.14
C PRO A 258 40.88 7.90 12.35
N ALA A 259 41.40 8.23 13.53
CA ALA A 259 41.14 7.47 14.75
C ALA A 259 39.72 7.71 15.31
N GLU A 260 39.20 8.94 15.22
CA GLU A 260 37.80 9.26 15.55
C GLU A 260 36.83 8.52 14.63
N LEU A 261 37.12 8.49 13.32
CA LEU A 261 36.37 7.71 12.34
C LEU A 261 36.45 6.22 12.65
N ALA A 262 37.64 5.65 12.89
CA ALA A 262 37.80 4.24 13.19
C ALA A 262 37.19 3.79 14.54
N GLN A 263 37.13 4.67 15.55
CA GLN A 263 36.47 4.39 16.82
C GLN A 263 34.95 4.21 16.65
N VAL A 264 34.36 4.96 15.72
CA VAL A 264 32.94 4.87 15.35
C VAL A 264 32.69 3.74 14.35
N ALA A 265 33.45 3.68 13.24
CA ALA A 265 33.36 2.64 12.22
C ALA A 265 33.60 1.24 12.78
N GLY A 266 34.54 1.10 13.71
CA GLY A 266 34.86 -0.13 14.41
C GLY A 266 33.77 -0.65 15.35
N ARG A 267 32.61 0.02 15.44
CA ARG A 267 31.36 -0.51 16.02
C ARG A 267 30.61 -1.45 15.07
N ALA A 268 30.89 -1.41 13.76
CA ALA A 268 30.42 -2.41 12.81
C ALA A 268 31.22 -3.71 12.97
N GLY A 269 30.54 -4.86 12.97
CA GLY A 269 31.15 -6.18 13.17
C GLY A 269 31.49 -6.45 14.64
N ARG A 270 31.02 -7.59 15.16
CA ARG A 270 31.10 -7.93 16.58
C ARG A 270 31.64 -9.33 16.78
N HIS A 271 32.55 -9.48 17.75
CA HIS A 271 33.28 -10.73 17.98
C HIS A 271 33.96 -11.21 16.69
N VAL A 272 33.59 -12.36 16.13
CA VAL A 272 34.12 -12.92 14.87
C VAL A 272 33.30 -12.56 13.62
N ARG A 273 32.26 -11.74 13.72
CA ARG A 273 31.54 -11.22 12.54
C ARG A 273 32.24 -9.99 12.00
N ASP A 274 32.55 -10.00 10.71
CA ASP A 274 33.10 -8.86 9.99
C ASP A 274 32.08 -7.71 9.92
N GLY A 275 32.59 -6.48 9.93
CA GLY A 275 31.80 -5.26 9.85
C GLY A 275 32.04 -4.51 8.55
N THR A 276 31.10 -3.66 8.17
CA THR A 276 31.30 -2.73 7.05
C THR A 276 31.12 -1.28 7.46
N PHE A 277 31.81 -0.36 6.80
CA PHE A 277 31.59 1.08 6.97
C PHE A 277 31.46 1.79 5.63
N GLY A 278 30.89 2.99 5.61
CA GLY A 278 30.66 3.75 4.38
C GLY A 278 30.17 5.16 4.65
N VAL A 279 29.81 5.88 3.59
CA VAL A 279 29.28 7.25 3.67
C VAL A 279 27.86 7.35 3.12
N THR A 280 27.10 8.34 3.57
CA THR A 280 25.71 8.56 3.15
C THR A 280 25.33 10.05 3.19
N GLY A 281 24.09 10.36 2.82
CA GLY A 281 23.56 11.72 2.84
C GLY A 281 24.23 12.62 1.81
N ARG A 282 25.11 13.53 2.28
CA ARG A 282 25.85 14.53 1.48
C ARG A 282 27.37 14.42 1.64
N VAL A 283 27.88 13.35 2.25
CA VAL A 283 29.32 13.13 2.44
C VAL A 283 29.89 12.48 1.18
N ASP A 284 30.96 13.07 0.65
CA ASP A 284 31.73 12.51 -0.47
C ASP A 284 32.44 11.20 -0.04
N PRO A 285 32.71 10.27 -0.98
CA PRO A 285 33.47 9.06 -0.66
C PRO A 285 34.82 9.39 -0.02
N PHE A 286 35.17 8.69 1.07
CA PHE A 286 36.51 8.73 1.65
C PHE A 286 37.56 8.29 0.62
N ASP A 287 38.72 8.92 0.66
CA ASP A 287 39.89 8.57 -0.17
C ASP A 287 40.52 7.24 0.26
N GLU A 288 41.35 6.68 -0.62
CA GLU A 288 41.96 5.35 -0.45
C GLU A 288 42.95 5.30 0.72
N GLU A 289 43.62 6.40 1.08
CA GLU A 289 44.53 6.46 2.23
C GLU A 289 43.73 6.39 3.54
N LEU A 290 42.69 7.23 3.67
CA LEU A 290 41.81 7.26 4.84
C LEU A 290 41.10 5.91 5.04
N VAL A 291 40.61 5.30 3.96
CA VAL A 291 40.04 3.95 3.98
C VAL A 291 41.07 2.95 4.47
N HIS A 292 42.25 2.88 3.84
CA HIS A 292 43.29 1.93 4.20
C HIS A 292 43.70 2.05 5.67
N ARG A 293 43.86 3.27 6.19
CA ARG A 293 44.21 3.54 7.59
C ARG A 293 43.11 3.12 8.57
N ILE A 294 41.83 3.27 8.21
CA ILE A 294 40.71 2.79 9.03
C ILE A 294 40.67 1.25 9.08
N GLU A 295 40.90 0.58 7.94
CA GLU A 295 40.91 -0.89 7.81
C GLU A 295 42.14 -1.55 8.45
N SER A 296 43.33 -0.97 8.28
CA SER A 296 44.59 -1.45 8.89
C SER A 296 44.75 -1.07 10.36
N HIS A 297 43.97 -0.09 10.82
CA HIS A 297 44.09 0.57 12.12
C HIS A 297 45.40 1.36 12.33
N GLU A 298 45.98 1.90 11.26
CA GLU A 298 47.22 2.70 11.30
C GLU A 298 46.96 4.21 11.51
N PHE A 299 47.17 4.65 12.75
CA PHE A 299 46.85 6.01 13.21
C PHE A 299 48.04 6.71 13.85
N ASP A 300 48.06 8.04 13.78
CA ASP A 300 49.12 8.86 14.37
C ASP A 300 49.23 8.65 15.89
N PRO A 301 50.46 8.50 16.43
CA PRO A 301 50.67 8.30 17.86
C PRO A 301 50.31 9.57 18.64
N VAL A 302 49.71 9.39 19.82
CA VAL A 302 49.43 10.49 20.76
C VAL A 302 50.76 11.00 21.30
N ARG A 303 51.09 12.27 20.99
CA ARG A 303 52.38 12.88 21.37
C ARG A 303 52.31 13.71 22.66
N VAL A 304 51.11 14.11 23.06
CA VAL A 304 50.87 15.05 24.17
C VAL A 304 49.60 14.64 24.92
N LEU A 305 49.66 14.58 26.25
CA LEU A 305 48.51 14.41 27.14
C LEU A 305 48.19 15.73 27.86
N GLN A 306 46.91 15.97 28.17
CA GLN A 306 46.51 17.10 29.00
C GLN A 306 46.88 16.84 30.46
N TRP A 307 47.37 17.86 31.17
CA TRP A 307 47.85 17.74 32.54
C TRP A 307 47.43 18.94 33.39
N ARG A 308 47.18 18.69 34.67
CA ARG A 308 46.87 19.66 35.72
C ARG A 308 47.58 19.21 37.00
N SER A 309 47.98 20.14 37.87
CA SER A 309 48.66 19.79 39.13
C SER A 309 47.77 18.95 40.06
N LYS A 310 48.29 17.82 40.57
CA LYS A 310 47.70 17.10 41.72
C LYS A 310 47.91 17.88 43.03
N ALA A 311 48.99 18.66 43.12
CA ALA A 311 49.29 19.51 44.27
C ALA A 311 48.61 20.87 44.11
N LEU A 312 47.42 21.00 44.70
CA LEU A 312 46.66 22.25 44.78
C LEU A 312 46.97 22.97 46.10
N ASP A 313 47.03 24.29 46.07
CA ASP A 313 47.35 25.12 47.24
C ASP A 313 46.11 25.92 47.67
N PHE A 314 45.40 25.43 48.70
CA PHE A 314 44.18 26.07 49.21
C PHE A 314 44.44 27.24 50.16
N SER A 315 45.70 27.63 50.44
CA SER A 315 46.02 28.69 51.42
C SER A 315 45.39 30.05 51.10
N SER A 316 45.08 30.32 49.83
CA SER A 316 44.29 31.46 49.37
C SER A 316 43.77 31.22 47.95
N LEU A 317 42.72 31.96 47.54
CA LEU A 317 42.23 31.96 46.14
C LEU A 317 43.35 32.21 45.11
N LYS A 318 44.32 33.07 45.44
CA LYS A 318 45.48 33.40 44.59
C LYS A 318 46.48 32.26 44.50
N ALA A 319 46.69 31.52 45.58
CA ALA A 319 47.53 30.34 45.60
C ALA A 319 46.89 29.18 44.81
N LEU A 320 45.57 28.97 44.98
CA LEU A 320 44.82 27.95 44.27
C LEU A 320 44.91 28.17 42.75
N LYS A 321 44.59 29.37 42.25
CA LYS A 321 44.77 29.72 40.83
C LYS A 321 46.18 29.43 40.34
N LYS A 322 47.20 29.91 41.04
CA LYS A 322 48.62 29.67 40.69
C LYS A 322 48.98 28.17 40.64
N SER A 323 48.37 27.34 41.50
CA SER A 323 48.58 25.89 41.50
C SER A 323 47.86 25.16 40.37
N LEU A 324 46.69 25.65 39.94
CA LEU A 324 45.95 25.16 38.77
C LEU A 324 46.64 25.56 37.45
N GLU A 325 47.14 26.80 37.38
CA GLU A 325 47.84 27.39 36.22
C GLU A 325 49.26 26.83 35.99
N ALA A 326 49.76 25.96 36.88
CA ALA A 326 51.11 25.41 36.81
C ALA A 326 51.41 24.73 35.47
N ALA A 327 52.65 24.88 34.99
CA ALA A 327 53.13 24.18 33.80
C ALA A 327 53.66 22.77 34.16
N PRO A 328 53.46 21.75 33.30
CA PRO A 328 54.07 20.44 33.49
C PRO A 328 55.60 20.52 33.32
N ALA A 329 56.33 19.72 34.10
CA ALA A 329 57.80 19.69 34.12
C ALA A 329 58.41 18.59 33.22
N VAL A 330 57.60 17.88 32.43
CA VAL A 330 58.01 16.72 31.61
C VAL A 330 57.45 16.88 30.19
N SER A 331 58.24 16.52 29.18
CA SER A 331 57.81 16.57 27.77
C SER A 331 56.65 15.60 27.50
N GLY A 332 55.86 15.86 26.46
CA GLY A 332 54.66 15.06 26.16
C GLY A 332 53.50 15.27 27.14
N LEU A 333 53.61 16.21 28.09
CA LEU A 333 52.51 16.75 28.87
C LEU A 333 52.31 18.22 28.49
N ALA A 334 51.06 18.63 28.25
CA ALA A 334 50.68 20.04 28.11
C ALA A 334 49.77 20.44 29.27
N ARG A 335 49.82 21.71 29.69
CA ARG A 335 48.83 22.23 30.64
C ARG A 335 47.47 22.21 29.96
N ALA A 336 46.49 21.57 30.61
CA ALA A 336 45.12 21.50 30.13
C ALA A 336 44.53 22.90 29.91
N LEU A 337 43.52 22.98 29.03
CA LEU A 337 42.70 24.19 28.94
C LEU A 337 41.88 24.36 30.23
N PRO A 338 41.44 25.59 30.58
CA PRO A 338 40.53 25.80 31.70
C PRO A 338 39.23 25.04 31.49
N ALA A 339 39.04 23.92 32.19
CA ALA A 339 37.79 23.17 32.21
C ALA A 339 36.71 23.92 33.01
N VAL A 340 35.46 23.41 32.98
CA VAL A 340 34.28 24.05 33.60
C VAL A 340 34.52 24.47 35.06
N ASP A 341 35.24 23.64 35.83
CA ASP A 341 35.56 23.90 37.24
C ASP A 341 36.47 25.12 37.44
N GLN A 342 37.51 25.25 36.63
CA GLN A 342 38.41 26.40 36.65
C GLN A 342 37.71 27.65 36.08
N GLN A 343 36.90 27.52 35.03
CA GLN A 343 36.11 28.64 34.50
C GLN A 343 35.13 29.18 35.55
N ALA A 344 34.43 28.31 36.28
CA ALA A 344 33.58 28.70 37.40
C ALA A 344 34.36 29.46 38.48
N LEU A 345 35.54 28.96 38.89
CA LEU A 345 36.41 29.65 39.84
C LEU A 345 36.88 31.03 39.31
N GLU A 346 37.22 31.14 38.03
CA GLU A 346 37.63 32.39 37.38
C GLU A 346 36.49 33.42 37.25
N HIS A 347 35.23 32.98 37.26
CA HIS A 347 34.05 33.85 37.39
C HIS A 347 33.78 34.22 38.86
N LEU A 348 33.66 33.24 39.75
CA LEU A 348 33.35 33.41 41.19
C LEU A 348 34.35 34.32 41.90
N THR A 349 35.62 34.28 41.53
CA THR A 349 36.66 35.18 42.08
C THR A 349 36.55 36.65 41.65
N ARG A 350 35.50 37.01 40.90
CA ARG A 350 35.12 38.40 40.58
C ARG A 350 33.99 38.92 41.48
N TYR A 351 33.33 38.04 42.24
CA TYR A 351 32.19 38.35 43.10
C TYR A 351 32.70 38.69 44.52
N PRO A 352 32.57 39.93 45.01
CA PRO A 352 33.12 40.34 46.31
C PRO A 352 32.64 39.45 47.47
N GLU A 353 31.37 39.07 47.47
CA GLU A 353 30.72 38.22 48.46
C GLU A 353 31.31 36.80 48.53
N ILE A 354 31.98 36.33 47.47
CA ILE A 354 32.74 35.08 47.49
C ILE A 354 34.15 35.32 48.05
N VAL A 355 34.81 36.39 47.61
CA VAL A 355 36.19 36.73 48.00
C VAL A 355 36.30 37.02 49.50
N ASP A 356 35.37 37.80 50.05
CA ASP A 356 35.33 38.17 51.48
C ASP A 356 35.06 36.95 52.38
N VAL A 357 34.37 35.93 51.86
CA VAL A 357 34.05 34.69 52.58
C VAL A 357 35.17 33.65 52.46
N ALA A 358 35.82 33.52 51.29
CA ALA A 358 36.85 32.53 50.98
C ALA A 358 38.26 32.87 51.51
N THR A 359 38.33 33.30 52.78
CA THR A 359 39.53 33.83 53.43
C THR A 359 40.36 32.80 54.21
N ALA A 360 39.85 31.58 54.41
CA ALA A 360 40.51 30.49 55.13
C ALA A 360 40.64 29.23 54.25
N SER A 361 41.67 28.41 54.47
CA SER A 361 42.02 27.27 53.60
C SER A 361 40.85 26.29 53.38
N GLU A 362 40.14 25.93 54.45
CA GLU A 362 38.95 25.05 54.39
C GLU A 362 37.83 25.63 53.52
N ARG A 363 37.69 26.96 53.48
CA ARG A 363 36.68 27.64 52.66
C ARG A 363 37.10 27.74 51.21
N VAL A 364 38.40 27.95 50.93
CA VAL A 364 38.96 27.90 49.57
C VAL A 364 38.86 26.47 49.00
N GLU A 365 39.06 25.44 49.82
CA GLU A 365 38.85 24.05 49.44
C GLU A 365 37.36 23.73 49.21
N LYS A 366 36.46 24.16 50.10
CA LYS A 366 34.99 24.06 49.87
C LYS A 366 34.53 24.80 48.61
N LEU A 367 35.10 25.97 48.30
CA LEU A 367 34.79 26.68 47.05
C LEU A 367 35.24 25.86 45.84
N TRP A 368 36.43 25.26 45.90
CA TRP A 368 36.92 24.38 44.83
C TRP A 368 36.07 23.11 44.66
N GLU A 369 35.58 22.51 45.76
CA GLU A 369 34.60 21.43 45.68
C GLU A 369 33.28 21.87 45.03
N ALA A 370 32.81 23.09 45.32
CA ALA A 370 31.62 23.67 44.72
C ALA A 370 31.82 23.97 43.22
N CYS A 371 33.00 24.45 42.82
CA CYS A 371 33.39 24.63 41.43
C CYS A 371 33.39 23.32 40.63
N ALA A 372 33.65 22.17 41.27
CA ALA A 372 33.62 20.86 40.63
C ALA A 372 32.19 20.35 40.29
N LEU A 373 31.15 21.17 40.48
CA LEU A 373 29.78 20.90 40.02
C LEU A 373 29.72 20.88 38.48
N PRO A 374 29.32 19.76 37.83
CA PRO A 374 29.26 19.70 36.37
C PRO A 374 28.11 20.54 35.81
N ASP A 375 28.36 21.28 34.73
CA ASP A 375 27.30 21.92 33.95
C ASP A 375 26.64 20.92 32.98
N TYR A 376 25.69 20.14 33.50
CA TYR A 376 24.83 19.29 32.69
C TYR A 376 23.89 20.07 31.76
N ARG A 377 23.65 21.37 32.03
CA ARG A 377 22.67 22.22 31.33
C ARG A 377 23.25 22.97 30.13
N ARG A 378 24.59 23.12 30.06
CA ARG A 378 25.32 23.88 29.03
C ARG A 378 24.83 25.33 28.94
N ILE A 379 24.74 25.97 30.11
CA ILE A 379 24.36 27.37 30.28
C ILE A 379 25.59 28.28 30.11
N THR A 380 25.43 29.60 30.28
CA THR A 380 26.59 30.49 30.21
C THR A 380 27.47 30.31 31.47
N PRO A 381 28.82 30.42 31.38
CA PRO A 381 29.70 30.27 32.55
C PRO A 381 29.35 31.19 33.73
N ALA A 382 28.78 32.36 33.47
CA ALA A 382 28.24 33.24 34.52
C ALA A 382 27.03 32.62 35.23
N GLN A 383 26.03 32.11 34.51
CA GLN A 383 24.85 31.48 35.12
C GLN A 383 25.19 30.20 35.90
N HIS A 384 26.23 29.46 35.49
CA HIS A 384 26.75 28.33 36.26
C HIS A 384 27.46 28.80 37.54
N ALA A 385 28.27 29.86 37.45
CA ALA A 385 28.87 30.50 38.62
C ALA A 385 27.83 31.05 39.61
N ASP A 386 26.70 31.60 39.15
CA ASP A 386 25.63 32.09 40.04
C ASP A 386 24.99 30.96 40.87
N LEU A 387 24.81 29.78 40.27
CA LEU A 387 24.34 28.59 40.97
C LEU A 387 25.37 28.07 42.00
N ILE A 388 26.64 28.02 41.60
CA ILE A 388 27.74 27.60 42.50
C ILE A 388 27.92 28.61 43.64
N SER A 389 27.77 29.90 43.38
CA SER A 389 27.79 30.98 44.38
C SER A 389 26.73 30.74 45.46
N THR A 390 25.50 30.42 45.04
CA THR A 390 24.39 30.09 45.94
C THR A 390 24.71 28.87 46.81
N ILE A 391 25.12 27.77 46.19
CA ILE A 391 25.46 26.50 46.86
C ILE A 391 26.63 26.71 47.86
N TYR A 392 27.67 27.44 47.47
CA TYR A 392 28.81 27.73 48.34
C TYR A 392 28.43 28.64 49.52
N ALA A 393 27.59 29.65 49.31
CA ALA A 393 27.12 30.53 50.37
C ALA A 393 26.38 29.74 51.47
N ASP A 394 25.52 28.78 51.10
CA ASP A 394 24.85 27.90 52.05
C ASP A 394 25.85 26.97 52.76
N LEU A 395 26.73 26.29 52.03
CA LEU A 395 27.75 25.36 52.57
C LEU A 395 28.76 26.03 53.54
N VAL A 396 28.88 27.36 53.53
CA VAL A 396 29.69 28.12 54.50
C VAL A 396 28.85 28.75 55.62
N ARG A 397 27.59 29.16 55.37
CA ARG A 397 26.70 29.75 56.40
C ARG A 397 26.01 28.72 57.29
N HIS A 398 25.55 27.62 56.69
CA HIS A 398 24.69 26.61 57.31
C HIS A 398 25.36 25.24 57.38
N GLY A 399 26.40 25.01 56.58
CA GLY A 399 27.15 23.75 56.51
C GLY A 399 26.57 22.79 55.46
N THR A 400 25.26 22.84 55.22
CA THR A 400 24.52 22.16 54.15
C THR A 400 23.94 23.18 53.17
N VAL A 401 23.60 22.74 51.95
CA VAL A 401 22.78 23.50 50.99
C VAL A 401 21.36 23.68 51.54
N ASN A 402 20.71 24.79 51.20
CA ASN A 402 19.32 25.05 51.59
C ASN A 402 18.35 24.05 50.92
N GLU A 403 17.65 23.24 51.73
CA GLU A 403 16.74 22.20 51.24
C GLU A 403 15.42 22.75 50.68
N ASP A 404 14.95 23.93 51.09
CA ASP A 404 13.79 24.61 50.46
C ASP A 404 14.13 25.10 49.06
N PHE A 405 15.35 25.64 48.88
CA PHE A 405 15.86 26.04 47.57
C PHE A 405 16.02 24.82 46.66
N MET A 406 16.58 23.72 47.17
CA MET A 406 16.65 22.45 46.43
C MET A 406 15.25 21.92 46.07
N ALA A 407 14.30 21.95 47.01
CA ALA A 407 12.92 21.51 46.79
C ALA A 407 12.22 22.31 45.69
N GLU A 408 12.40 23.63 45.64
CA GLU A 408 11.89 24.50 44.58
C GLU A 408 12.51 24.17 43.22
N GLN A 409 13.84 23.98 43.16
CA GLN A 409 14.54 23.69 41.91
C GLN A 409 14.26 22.28 41.36
N VAL A 410 14.02 21.31 42.24
CA VAL A 410 13.58 19.95 41.91
C VAL A 410 12.12 19.96 41.43
N ARG A 411 11.22 20.67 42.11
CA ARG A 411 9.79 20.79 41.70
C ARG A 411 9.63 21.38 40.30
N ARG A 412 10.50 22.33 39.92
CA ARG A 412 10.53 22.91 38.56
C ARG A 412 10.96 21.92 37.47
N ALA A 413 11.71 20.87 37.81
CA ALA A 413 12.10 19.81 36.89
C ALA A 413 11.09 18.64 36.85
N ASP A 414 10.33 18.41 37.94
CA ASP A 414 9.43 17.28 38.11
C ASP A 414 8.09 17.40 37.35
N HIS A 415 8.17 17.51 36.03
CA HIS A 415 7.00 17.53 35.14
C HIS A 415 7.32 16.79 33.83
N THR A 416 6.41 15.94 33.34
CA THR A 416 6.62 15.07 32.15
C THR A 416 5.90 15.54 30.88
N ASP A 417 5.35 16.75 30.87
CA ASP A 417 4.81 17.43 29.69
C ASP A 417 5.91 17.96 28.74
N GLY A 418 5.49 18.62 27.65
CA GLY A 418 6.40 19.24 26.68
C GLY A 418 6.94 18.26 25.63
N GLU A 419 7.92 18.72 24.86
CA GLU A 419 8.54 17.96 23.78
C GLU A 419 9.93 17.41 24.17
N ILE A 420 10.54 16.65 23.27
CA ILE A 420 11.84 15.98 23.43
C ILE A 420 12.91 16.90 24.04
N ASP A 421 13.00 18.15 23.57
CA ASP A 421 14.02 19.09 24.02
C ASP A 421 13.66 19.71 25.40
N THR A 422 12.36 19.88 25.69
CA THR A 422 11.86 20.27 27.02
C THR A 422 12.21 19.23 28.07
N LEU A 423 11.93 17.96 27.78
CA LEU A 423 12.26 16.83 28.66
C LEU A 423 13.78 16.67 28.81
N SER A 424 14.54 16.82 27.73
CA SER A 424 16.01 16.77 27.77
C SER A 424 16.60 17.89 28.66
N ALA A 425 16.05 19.10 28.60
CA ALA A 425 16.44 20.20 29.48
C ALA A 425 16.07 19.96 30.96
N ARG A 426 14.89 19.37 31.24
CA ARG A 426 14.51 18.97 32.61
C ARG A 426 15.40 17.85 33.16
N ILE A 427 15.79 16.88 32.32
CA ILE A 427 16.78 15.85 32.68
C ILE A 427 18.16 16.45 32.97
N ALA A 428 18.60 17.43 32.18
CA ALA A 428 19.83 18.16 32.45
C ALA A 428 19.78 18.93 33.79
N GLN A 429 18.63 19.55 34.10
CA GLN A 429 18.42 20.26 35.37
C GLN A 429 18.40 19.33 36.59
N ILE A 430 17.68 18.20 36.54
CA ILE A 430 17.61 17.27 37.69
C ILE A 430 18.96 16.63 37.99
N ARG A 431 19.82 16.38 36.98
CA ARG A 431 21.17 15.83 37.17
C ARG A 431 22.06 16.68 38.06
N THR A 432 21.99 18.01 37.95
CA THR A 432 22.74 18.90 38.83
C THR A 432 22.36 18.65 40.30
N TRP A 433 21.09 18.39 40.58
CA TRP A 433 20.57 18.07 41.91
C TRP A 433 20.86 16.63 42.35
N THR A 434 20.87 15.67 41.42
CA THR A 434 21.35 14.29 41.69
C THR A 434 22.84 14.25 42.01
N TYR A 435 23.67 15.07 41.35
CA TYR A 435 25.08 15.21 41.70
C TYR A 435 25.23 15.82 43.10
N VAL A 436 24.53 16.93 43.38
CA VAL A 436 24.49 17.57 44.71
C VAL A 436 24.05 16.58 45.80
N SER A 437 23.04 15.74 45.59
CA SER A 437 22.57 14.79 46.59
C SER A 437 23.57 13.64 46.86
N ASN A 438 24.44 13.31 45.90
CA ASN A 438 25.53 12.35 46.09
C ASN A 438 26.80 12.95 46.76
N ARG A 439 26.90 14.28 46.95
CA ARG A 439 28.04 14.91 47.63
C ARG A 439 28.02 14.65 49.15
N PRO A 440 29.07 14.05 49.74
CA PRO A 440 29.11 13.80 51.18
C PRO A 440 29.00 15.09 52.01
N GLY A 441 28.06 15.12 52.97
CA GLY A 441 27.91 16.23 53.91
C GLY A 441 27.33 17.53 53.34
N TRP A 442 26.82 17.54 52.10
CA TRP A 442 26.23 18.74 51.49
C TRP A 442 24.74 18.93 51.80
N LEU A 443 24.01 17.90 52.25
CA LEU A 443 22.58 17.94 52.59
C LEU A 443 22.33 17.38 54.00
N ALA A 444 21.19 17.70 54.60
CA ALA A 444 20.80 17.18 55.92
C ALA A 444 20.18 15.78 55.79
N ASP A 445 19.29 15.58 54.80
CA ASP A 445 18.82 14.24 54.39
C ASP A 445 19.29 13.90 52.96
N PRO A 446 20.55 13.46 52.78
CA PRO A 446 21.05 13.08 51.46
C PRO A 446 20.34 11.85 50.90
N THR A 447 19.75 10.97 51.72
CA THR A 447 19.09 9.75 51.26
C THR A 447 17.75 10.08 50.61
N HIS A 448 16.91 10.89 51.25
CA HIS A 448 15.65 11.36 50.67
C HIS A 448 15.89 12.04 49.31
N TRP A 449 16.88 12.93 49.24
CA TRP A 449 17.19 13.65 48.01
C TRP A 449 17.81 12.77 46.92
N GLN A 450 18.64 11.77 47.26
CA GLN A 450 19.15 10.80 46.29
C GLN A 450 18.04 9.95 45.66
N GLU A 451 17.11 9.44 46.46
CA GLU A 451 15.98 8.64 45.97
C GLU A 451 15.04 9.49 45.10
N LYS A 452 14.69 10.69 45.57
CA LYS A 452 13.75 11.58 44.91
C LYS A 452 14.27 12.16 43.59
N THR A 453 15.51 12.65 43.53
CA THR A 453 16.05 13.17 42.25
C THR A 453 16.28 12.05 41.24
N ARG A 454 16.56 10.83 41.69
CA ARG A 454 16.65 9.64 40.84
C ARG A 454 15.29 9.22 40.28
N GLU A 455 14.25 9.17 41.11
CA GLU A 455 12.88 8.85 40.66
C GLU A 455 12.44 9.82 39.55
N ILE A 456 12.77 11.11 39.71
CA ILE A 456 12.48 12.16 38.72
C ILE A 456 13.33 11.99 37.45
N GLU A 457 14.64 11.69 37.54
CA GLU A 457 15.44 11.37 36.33
C GLU A 457 14.88 10.12 35.61
N ASP A 458 14.46 9.09 36.34
CA ASP A 458 13.86 7.87 35.77
C ASP A 458 12.51 8.18 35.08
N ARG A 459 11.57 8.89 35.74
CA ARG A 459 10.27 9.27 35.15
C ARG A 459 10.42 10.18 33.92
N LEU A 460 11.32 11.17 33.97
CA LEU A 460 11.61 12.02 32.82
C LEU A 460 12.28 11.24 31.67
N SER A 461 13.15 10.27 31.99
CA SER A 461 13.85 9.43 31.00
C SER A 461 12.90 8.51 30.23
N ASP A 462 11.89 7.97 30.91
CA ASP A 462 10.88 7.11 30.30
C ASP A 462 9.89 7.93 29.45
N ALA A 463 9.46 9.10 29.92
CA ALA A 463 8.68 10.04 29.12
C ALA A 463 9.45 10.48 27.85
N LEU A 464 10.75 10.76 27.96
CA LEU A 464 11.61 11.10 26.82
C LEU A 464 11.75 9.90 25.86
N HIS A 465 11.90 8.68 26.37
CA HIS A 465 11.89 7.48 25.53
C HIS A 465 10.56 7.32 24.78
N GLU A 466 9.42 7.49 25.44
CA GLU A 466 8.11 7.40 24.78
C GLU A 466 7.96 8.46 23.67
N ARG A 467 8.38 9.70 23.93
CA ARG A 467 8.36 10.79 22.94
C ARG A 467 9.26 10.50 21.74
N LEU A 468 10.48 10.00 21.96
CA LEU A 468 11.39 9.57 20.89
C LEU A 468 10.76 8.44 20.07
N THR A 469 10.27 7.39 20.72
CA THR A 469 9.64 6.23 20.05
C THR A 469 8.40 6.64 19.25
N LYS A 470 7.53 7.50 19.81
CA LYS A 470 6.33 8.03 19.13
C LYS A 470 6.66 8.93 17.93
N ARG A 471 7.80 9.62 17.96
CA ARG A 471 8.26 10.50 16.86
C ARG A 471 9.07 9.76 15.78
N PHE A 472 9.84 8.73 16.13
CA PHE A 472 10.81 8.11 15.22
C PHE A 472 10.55 6.62 14.89
N VAL A 473 9.52 6.00 15.47
CA VAL A 473 9.09 4.63 15.15
C VAL A 473 7.60 4.61 14.79
N ASP A 474 7.24 4.11 13.61
CA ASP A 474 5.89 3.62 13.36
C ASP A 474 5.75 2.18 13.88
N ARG A 475 5.04 2.04 15.00
CA ARG A 475 4.77 0.75 15.64
C ARG A 475 4.02 -0.23 14.72
N ARG A 476 3.23 0.24 13.74
CA ARG A 476 2.52 -0.65 12.80
C ARG A 476 3.49 -1.32 11.83
N THR A 477 4.26 -0.53 11.10
CA THR A 477 5.29 -1.04 10.17
C THR A 477 6.36 -1.86 10.92
N SER A 478 6.77 -1.43 12.11
CA SER A 478 7.70 -2.14 13.00
C SER A 478 7.23 -3.58 13.31
N VAL A 479 6.01 -3.75 13.83
CA VAL A 479 5.47 -5.08 14.20
C VAL A 479 5.29 -5.97 12.97
N LEU A 480 4.80 -5.42 11.86
CA LEU A 480 4.68 -6.15 10.58
C LEU A 480 6.05 -6.67 10.10
N MET A 481 7.08 -5.82 10.14
CA MET A 481 8.44 -6.17 9.74
C MET A 481 9.14 -7.13 10.71
N LYS A 482 8.68 -7.25 11.95
CA LYS A 482 9.15 -8.25 12.92
C LYS A 482 8.58 -9.63 12.60
N ARG A 483 7.25 -9.74 12.47
CA ARG A 483 6.55 -11.00 12.13
C ARG A 483 6.96 -11.58 10.77
N LEU A 484 7.14 -10.72 9.76
CA LEU A 484 7.67 -11.10 8.44
C LEU A 484 9.05 -11.78 8.48
N ARG A 485 9.86 -11.54 9.53
CA ARG A 485 11.19 -12.16 9.70
C ARG A 485 11.18 -13.40 10.57
N GLU A 486 10.24 -13.50 11.50
CA GLU A 486 10.11 -14.65 12.41
C GLU A 486 9.64 -15.93 11.70
N ASN A 487 9.29 -15.85 10.40
CA ASN A 487 8.72 -16.95 9.61
C ASN A 487 7.45 -17.56 10.23
N ALA A 488 6.76 -16.80 11.08
CA ALA A 488 5.38 -17.08 11.43
C ALA A 488 4.57 -17.23 10.13
N MET A 489 3.71 -18.24 10.05
CA MET A 489 2.82 -18.39 8.91
C MET A 489 1.80 -17.26 8.96
N LEU A 490 2.01 -16.23 8.14
CA LEU A 490 1.08 -15.10 7.96
C LEU A 490 -0.31 -15.65 7.63
N GLU A 491 -1.20 -15.64 8.62
CA GLU A 491 -2.57 -16.11 8.45
C GLU A 491 -3.34 -15.08 7.62
N ALA A 492 -3.86 -15.54 6.49
CA ALA A 492 -4.66 -14.75 5.58
C ALA A 492 -6.13 -15.14 5.75
N GLU A 493 -6.93 -14.18 6.20
CA GLU A 493 -8.36 -14.33 6.40
C GLU A 493 -9.09 -13.82 5.15
N ILE A 494 -10.02 -14.61 4.62
CA ILE A 494 -10.83 -14.22 3.46
C ILE A 494 -12.27 -14.02 3.95
N SER A 495 -12.74 -12.78 3.86
CA SER A 495 -14.11 -12.39 4.20
C SER A 495 -15.13 -13.07 3.30
N VAL A 496 -16.36 -13.22 3.81
CA VAL A 496 -17.52 -13.68 3.03
C VAL A 496 -17.75 -12.80 1.78
N ASN A 497 -17.38 -11.52 1.84
CA ASN A 497 -17.47 -10.55 0.74
C ASN A 497 -16.30 -10.62 -0.26
N GLY A 498 -15.40 -11.60 -0.10
CA GLY A 498 -14.20 -11.76 -0.92
C GLY A 498 -13.02 -10.87 -0.52
N ASP A 499 -13.15 -9.96 0.44
CA ASP A 499 -12.03 -9.17 0.95
C ASP A 499 -10.94 -10.07 1.56
N VAL A 500 -9.70 -9.91 1.10
CA VAL A 500 -8.54 -10.68 1.54
C VAL A 500 -7.73 -9.85 2.52
N PHE A 501 -7.66 -10.31 3.76
CA PHE A 501 -6.84 -9.74 4.81
C PHE A 501 -5.61 -10.63 5.07
N VAL A 502 -4.48 -10.04 5.39
CA VAL A 502 -3.30 -10.74 5.92
C VAL A 502 -2.95 -10.11 7.27
N GLU A 503 -3.05 -10.89 8.35
CA GLU A 503 -3.01 -10.38 9.74
C GLU A 503 -3.85 -9.10 9.93
N GLY A 504 -5.12 -9.13 9.51
CA GLY A 504 -6.07 -8.01 9.63
C GLY A 504 -5.83 -6.81 8.70
N HIS A 505 -4.82 -6.83 7.82
CA HIS A 505 -4.58 -5.77 6.84
C HIS A 505 -5.22 -6.12 5.49
N HIS A 506 -6.08 -5.25 4.95
CA HIS A 506 -6.70 -5.46 3.63
C HIS A 506 -5.64 -5.40 2.52
N VAL A 507 -5.53 -6.48 1.75
CA VAL A 507 -4.55 -6.62 0.65
C VAL A 507 -5.23 -6.52 -0.73
N GLY A 508 -6.52 -6.84 -0.81
CA GLY A 508 -7.28 -6.83 -2.05
C GLY A 508 -8.60 -7.58 -1.94
N GLN A 509 -9.26 -7.82 -3.08
CA GLN A 509 -10.55 -8.50 -3.16
C GLN A 509 -10.52 -9.69 -4.14
N LEU A 510 -11.22 -10.77 -3.77
CA LEU A 510 -11.28 -12.05 -4.46
C LEU A 510 -12.68 -12.32 -5.06
N ALA A 511 -12.88 -11.85 -6.29
CA ALA A 511 -14.11 -12.04 -7.05
C ALA A 511 -14.00 -13.28 -7.95
N GLY A 512 -14.86 -14.28 -7.75
CA GLY A 512 -14.86 -15.54 -8.50
C GLY A 512 -13.53 -16.28 -8.35
N PHE A 513 -12.76 -16.35 -9.45
CA PHE A 513 -11.41 -16.93 -9.49
C PHE A 513 -10.30 -15.88 -9.75
N ARG A 514 -10.56 -14.60 -9.46
CA ARG A 514 -9.61 -13.50 -9.70
C ARG A 514 -9.35 -12.66 -8.45
N PHE A 515 -8.09 -12.36 -8.21
CA PHE A 515 -7.64 -11.52 -7.11
C PHE A 515 -7.21 -10.13 -7.62
N THR A 516 -7.77 -9.08 -7.04
CA THR A 516 -7.44 -7.68 -7.38
C THR A 516 -6.85 -7.00 -6.16
N LEU A 517 -5.59 -6.53 -6.27
CA LEU A 517 -4.88 -5.82 -5.20
C LEU A 517 -5.54 -4.48 -4.87
N ALA A 518 -5.52 -4.12 -3.58
CA ALA A 518 -5.96 -2.80 -3.11
C ALA A 518 -4.98 -1.70 -3.55
N ALA A 519 -5.51 -0.52 -3.90
CA ALA A 519 -4.69 0.61 -4.31
C ALA A 519 -4.00 1.26 -3.09
N GLY A 520 -2.66 1.25 -3.09
CA GLY A 520 -1.83 1.85 -2.03
C GLY A 520 -0.63 1.00 -1.61
N SER A 521 -0.60 -0.29 -1.94
CA SER A 521 0.45 -1.23 -1.53
C SER A 521 1.74 -1.17 -2.38
N GLU A 522 2.33 0.01 -2.58
CA GLU A 522 3.62 0.15 -3.27
C GLU A 522 4.81 0.26 -2.30
N GLY A 523 5.69 -0.74 -2.31
CA GLY A 523 6.90 -0.78 -1.49
C GLY A 523 7.73 -2.03 -1.75
N THR A 524 8.89 -2.17 -1.09
CA THR A 524 9.69 -3.42 -1.13
C THR A 524 8.90 -4.61 -0.56
N ASP A 525 8.09 -4.33 0.45
CA ASP A 525 7.51 -5.33 1.34
C ASP A 525 6.18 -5.85 0.78
N ALA A 526 5.59 -5.12 -0.17
CA ALA A 526 4.42 -5.53 -0.95
C ALA A 526 4.61 -6.90 -1.62
N LYS A 527 5.83 -7.24 -2.07
CA LYS A 527 6.13 -8.56 -2.64
C LYS A 527 6.05 -9.70 -1.63
N ALA A 528 6.35 -9.44 -0.35
CA ALA A 528 6.25 -10.44 0.70
C ALA A 528 4.78 -10.66 1.10
N VAL A 529 4.00 -9.58 1.23
CA VAL A 529 2.55 -9.63 1.49
C VAL A 529 1.81 -10.30 0.32
N GLN A 530 2.16 -9.99 -0.93
CA GLN A 530 1.65 -10.69 -2.12
C GLN A 530 2.01 -12.18 -2.11
N GLY A 531 3.24 -12.54 -1.75
CA GLY A 531 3.67 -13.94 -1.63
C GLY A 531 2.89 -14.73 -0.59
N ALA A 532 2.57 -14.11 0.55
CA ALA A 532 1.71 -14.70 1.58
C ALA A 532 0.27 -14.88 1.09
N ALA A 533 -0.33 -13.81 0.54
CA ALA A 533 -1.68 -13.83 -0.01
C ALA A 533 -1.83 -14.90 -1.10
N HIS A 534 -0.93 -14.96 -2.08
CA HIS A 534 -0.95 -15.95 -3.17
C HIS A 534 -0.88 -17.40 -2.66
N LYS A 535 -0.17 -17.66 -1.55
CA LYS A 535 -0.06 -19.01 -0.97
C LYS A 535 -1.36 -19.44 -0.28
N ALA A 536 -2.09 -18.52 0.35
CA ALA A 536 -3.40 -18.80 0.94
C ALA A 536 -4.51 -18.90 -0.13
N LEU A 537 -4.49 -18.00 -1.11
CA LEU A 537 -5.44 -17.96 -2.22
C LEU A 537 -5.51 -19.27 -3.01
N ALA A 538 -4.37 -19.97 -3.19
CA ALA A 538 -4.34 -21.28 -3.84
C ALA A 538 -5.30 -22.32 -3.20
N LEU A 539 -5.40 -22.34 -1.86
CA LEU A 539 -6.28 -23.27 -1.14
C LEU A 539 -7.76 -22.88 -1.26
N GLU A 540 -8.09 -21.58 -1.19
CA GLU A 540 -9.47 -21.11 -1.41
C GLU A 540 -9.89 -21.24 -2.89
N PHE A 541 -8.97 -21.15 -3.86
CA PHE A 541 -9.28 -21.44 -5.26
C PHE A 541 -9.66 -22.92 -5.48
N GLU A 542 -8.99 -23.86 -4.82
CA GLU A 542 -9.40 -25.28 -4.83
C GLU A 542 -10.76 -25.49 -4.16
N ALA A 543 -11.01 -24.86 -3.00
CA ALA A 543 -12.30 -24.92 -2.31
C ALA A 543 -13.45 -24.28 -3.12
N ARG A 544 -13.21 -23.16 -3.80
CA ARG A 544 -14.16 -22.53 -4.73
C ARG A 544 -14.40 -23.39 -5.96
N ALA A 545 -13.36 -24.01 -6.53
CA ALA A 545 -13.49 -24.89 -7.68
C ALA A 545 -14.35 -26.13 -7.35
N ALA A 546 -14.13 -26.74 -6.18
CA ALA A 546 -14.95 -27.85 -5.70
C ALA A 546 -16.41 -27.44 -5.47
N ARG A 547 -16.64 -26.30 -4.79
CA ARG A 547 -18.00 -25.73 -4.59
C ARG A 547 -18.72 -25.47 -5.90
N LEU A 548 -18.08 -24.81 -6.86
CA LEU A 548 -18.67 -24.52 -8.18
C LEU A 548 -18.90 -25.81 -8.99
N HIS A 549 -18.00 -26.79 -8.95
CA HIS A 549 -18.22 -28.08 -9.63
C HIS A 549 -19.47 -28.82 -9.11
N ALA A 550 -19.74 -28.71 -7.81
CA ALA A 550 -20.93 -29.26 -7.16
C ALA A 550 -22.20 -28.39 -7.29
N ALA A 551 -22.07 -27.11 -7.66
CA ALA A 551 -23.16 -26.14 -7.69
C ALA A 551 -24.28 -26.51 -8.66
N GLY A 552 -25.52 -26.16 -8.32
CA GLY A 552 -26.70 -26.33 -9.14
C GLY A 552 -26.75 -25.36 -10.33
N ASN A 553 -27.75 -25.52 -11.21
CA ASN A 553 -27.96 -24.56 -12.30
C ASN A 553 -28.64 -23.26 -11.83
N GLY A 554 -29.17 -23.20 -10.60
CA GLY A 554 -29.71 -21.99 -10.00
C GLY A 554 -28.65 -21.04 -9.43
N ASP A 555 -27.47 -21.57 -9.08
CA ASP A 555 -26.34 -20.78 -8.56
C ASP A 555 -25.58 -20.03 -9.67
N LEU A 556 -25.92 -20.31 -10.93
CA LEU A 556 -25.27 -19.81 -12.13
C LEU A 556 -26.25 -18.97 -12.98
N ALA A 557 -25.80 -17.80 -13.41
CA ALA A 557 -26.53 -16.91 -14.29
C ALA A 557 -25.70 -16.57 -15.54
N LEU A 558 -26.34 -16.45 -16.69
CA LEU A 558 -25.77 -15.84 -17.89
C LEU A 558 -26.33 -14.42 -18.00
N SER A 559 -25.45 -13.42 -18.01
CA SER A 559 -25.79 -12.01 -18.17
C SER A 559 -25.72 -11.57 -19.63
N SER A 560 -26.45 -10.51 -19.98
CA SER A 560 -26.49 -9.94 -21.35
C SER A 560 -25.20 -9.20 -21.76
N ASP A 561 -24.25 -9.02 -20.83
CA ASP A 561 -22.84 -8.65 -21.08
C ASP A 561 -21.99 -9.85 -21.58
N GLY A 562 -22.58 -11.05 -21.69
CA GLY A 562 -21.89 -12.29 -22.06
C GLY A 562 -21.05 -12.90 -20.94
N LEU A 563 -21.15 -12.41 -19.69
CA LEU A 563 -20.52 -13.03 -18.53
C LEU A 563 -21.39 -14.14 -17.93
N VAL A 564 -20.74 -15.24 -17.54
CA VAL A 564 -21.34 -16.23 -16.64
C VAL A 564 -20.94 -15.89 -15.22
N ARG A 565 -21.94 -15.74 -14.36
CA ARG A 565 -21.79 -15.39 -12.94
C ARG A 565 -22.16 -16.57 -12.05
N TRP A 566 -21.39 -16.80 -11.00
CA TRP A 566 -21.68 -17.77 -9.94
C TRP A 566 -21.91 -17.00 -8.64
N LEU A 567 -23.11 -17.14 -8.05
CA LEU A 567 -23.51 -16.37 -6.85
C LEU A 567 -23.32 -14.83 -6.99
N GLY A 568 -23.38 -14.32 -8.23
CA GLY A 568 -23.16 -12.91 -8.59
C GLY A 568 -21.78 -12.60 -9.18
N ASP A 569 -20.75 -13.34 -8.76
CA ASP A 569 -19.35 -13.14 -9.16
C ASP A 569 -19.06 -13.62 -10.59
N PRO A 570 -18.39 -12.82 -11.44
CA PRO A 570 -18.07 -13.22 -12.81
C PRO A 570 -16.97 -14.29 -12.86
N VAL A 571 -17.32 -15.51 -13.30
CA VAL A 571 -16.40 -16.66 -13.36
C VAL A 571 -15.98 -17.04 -14.78
N ALA A 572 -16.76 -16.67 -15.81
CA ALA A 572 -16.40 -16.89 -17.21
C ALA A 572 -17.00 -15.81 -18.14
N ARG A 573 -16.50 -15.76 -19.37
CA ARG A 573 -17.06 -14.97 -20.48
C ARG A 573 -17.34 -15.85 -21.69
N LEU A 574 -18.42 -15.59 -22.40
CA LEU A 574 -18.72 -16.18 -23.69
C LEU A 574 -18.00 -15.42 -24.82
N THR A 575 -17.51 -16.14 -25.83
CA THR A 575 -16.96 -15.56 -27.06
C THR A 575 -17.50 -16.25 -28.30
N ALA A 576 -17.29 -15.62 -29.46
CA ALA A 576 -17.57 -16.19 -30.78
C ALA A 576 -17.09 -17.64 -30.93
N SER A 577 -17.82 -18.40 -31.76
CA SER A 577 -17.42 -19.68 -32.33
C SER A 577 -18.03 -19.81 -33.73
N ASP A 578 -17.71 -20.89 -34.44
CA ASP A 578 -18.26 -21.16 -35.77
C ASP A 578 -19.80 -21.31 -35.75
N HIS A 579 -20.39 -21.72 -34.62
CA HIS A 579 -21.81 -22.05 -34.50
C HIS A 579 -22.52 -21.19 -33.45
N VAL A 580 -23.49 -20.35 -33.89
CA VAL A 580 -24.14 -19.32 -33.05
C VAL A 580 -24.67 -19.88 -31.71
N MET A 581 -25.35 -21.02 -31.73
CA MET A 581 -25.94 -21.61 -30.52
C MET A 581 -24.94 -22.43 -29.67
N ARG A 582 -23.64 -22.37 -29.96
CA ARG A 582 -22.56 -23.06 -29.21
C ARG A 582 -21.37 -22.11 -29.01
N PRO A 583 -21.54 -20.99 -28.27
CA PRO A 583 -20.47 -20.04 -28.01
C PRO A 583 -19.33 -20.70 -27.23
N ARG A 584 -18.11 -20.20 -27.40
CA ARG A 584 -16.96 -20.70 -26.64
C ARG A 584 -16.95 -20.08 -25.25
N VAL A 585 -16.69 -20.88 -24.22
CA VAL A 585 -16.50 -20.41 -22.84
C VAL A 585 -15.01 -20.10 -22.62
N ILE A 586 -14.72 -18.94 -22.04
CA ILE A 586 -13.39 -18.56 -21.55
C ILE A 586 -13.49 -18.33 -20.04
N LEU A 587 -12.74 -19.10 -19.25
CA LEU A 587 -12.71 -18.96 -17.79
C LEU A 587 -11.97 -17.68 -17.37
N LEU A 588 -12.56 -16.93 -16.44
CA LEU A 588 -11.96 -15.75 -15.81
C LEU A 588 -11.30 -16.19 -14.50
N ALA A 589 -10.08 -16.72 -14.61
CA ALA A 589 -9.29 -17.20 -13.48
C ALA A 589 -7.82 -16.80 -13.63
N ASP A 590 -7.17 -16.45 -12.51
CA ASP A 590 -5.74 -16.16 -12.48
C ASP A 590 -4.90 -17.46 -12.37
N ASP A 591 -3.58 -17.38 -12.62
CA ASP A 591 -2.67 -18.54 -12.78
C ASP A 591 -2.51 -19.44 -11.54
N GLN A 592 -3.07 -19.06 -10.40
CA GLN A 592 -3.04 -19.81 -9.14
C GLN A 592 -4.04 -20.98 -9.13
N LEU A 593 -5.03 -21.00 -10.03
CA LEU A 593 -5.99 -22.10 -10.16
C LEU A 593 -5.36 -23.29 -10.92
N GLN A 594 -5.12 -24.40 -10.20
CA GLN A 594 -4.51 -25.63 -10.76
C GLN A 594 -5.27 -26.17 -11.99
N ALA A 595 -4.53 -26.78 -12.93
CA ALA A 595 -5.08 -27.28 -14.20
C ALA A 595 -6.29 -28.22 -14.04
N ASN A 596 -6.22 -29.22 -13.16
CA ASN A 596 -7.32 -30.16 -12.94
C ASN A 596 -8.58 -29.44 -12.42
N ALA A 597 -8.43 -28.51 -11.46
CA ALA A 597 -9.53 -27.71 -10.93
C ALA A 597 -10.12 -26.78 -12.01
N ARG A 598 -9.26 -26.19 -12.84
CA ARG A 598 -9.63 -25.35 -13.99
C ARG A 598 -10.47 -26.11 -15.02
N GLU A 599 -10.10 -27.35 -15.34
CA GLU A 599 -10.88 -28.22 -16.25
C GLU A 599 -12.24 -28.62 -15.65
N HIS A 600 -12.28 -29.03 -14.38
CA HIS A 600 -13.52 -29.36 -13.68
C HIS A 600 -14.50 -28.18 -13.60
N VAL A 601 -14.00 -26.95 -13.42
CA VAL A 601 -14.81 -25.73 -13.44
C VAL A 601 -15.27 -25.38 -14.85
N LEU A 602 -14.38 -25.40 -15.86
CA LEU A 602 -14.74 -25.10 -17.25
C LEU A 602 -15.83 -26.04 -17.76
N ALA A 603 -15.67 -27.35 -17.57
CA ALA A 603 -16.67 -28.34 -17.99
C ALA A 603 -18.01 -28.19 -17.26
N ARG A 604 -18.03 -27.67 -16.03
CA ARG A 604 -19.27 -27.36 -15.29
C ARG A 604 -19.99 -26.14 -15.86
N ILE A 605 -19.24 -25.10 -16.25
CA ILE A 605 -19.78 -23.88 -16.86
C ILE A 605 -20.27 -24.18 -18.29
N GLU A 606 -19.50 -24.89 -19.10
CA GLU A 606 -19.93 -25.32 -20.44
C GLU A 606 -21.21 -26.16 -20.39
N ARG A 607 -21.35 -27.06 -19.40
CA ARG A 607 -22.59 -27.81 -19.16
C ARG A 607 -23.77 -26.89 -18.83
N PHE A 608 -23.57 -25.86 -18.01
CA PHE A 608 -24.59 -24.85 -17.72
C PHE A 608 -24.98 -24.05 -18.97
N VAL A 609 -24.01 -23.50 -19.70
CA VAL A 609 -24.25 -22.66 -20.89
C VAL A 609 -25.01 -23.44 -21.97
N ASN A 610 -24.56 -24.66 -22.29
CA ASN A 610 -25.26 -25.52 -23.27
C ASN A 610 -26.69 -25.86 -22.81
N HIS A 611 -26.88 -26.21 -21.53
CA HIS A 611 -28.21 -26.49 -20.97
C HIS A 611 -29.13 -25.25 -21.00
N HIS A 612 -28.62 -24.07 -20.63
CA HIS A 612 -29.36 -22.82 -20.66
C HIS A 612 -29.81 -22.47 -22.10
N ILE A 613 -28.91 -22.55 -23.07
CA ILE A 613 -29.23 -22.30 -24.49
C ILE A 613 -30.27 -23.31 -25.01
N SER A 614 -30.08 -24.62 -24.77
CA SER A 614 -31.05 -25.65 -25.19
C SER A 614 -32.41 -25.55 -24.49
N THR A 615 -32.48 -24.98 -23.29
CA THR A 615 -33.74 -24.81 -22.55
C THR A 615 -34.49 -23.54 -22.97
N VAL A 616 -33.78 -22.41 -23.06
CA VAL A 616 -34.39 -21.11 -23.42
C VAL A 616 -34.73 -21.04 -24.92
N LEU A 617 -33.86 -21.57 -25.79
CA LEU A 617 -34.08 -21.62 -27.24
C LEU A 617 -34.62 -22.98 -27.71
N LYS A 618 -35.29 -23.75 -26.84
CA LYS A 618 -35.68 -25.14 -27.10
C LYS A 618 -36.29 -25.38 -28.50
N PRO A 619 -37.29 -24.62 -29.00
CA PRO A 619 -37.87 -24.87 -30.33
C PRO A 619 -36.89 -24.66 -31.50
N LEU A 620 -35.82 -23.88 -31.30
CA LEU A 620 -34.74 -23.68 -32.28
C LEU A 620 -33.72 -24.82 -32.21
N ASP A 621 -33.44 -25.33 -31.01
CA ASP A 621 -32.54 -26.48 -30.80
C ASP A 621 -33.20 -27.78 -31.28
N ASP A 622 -34.47 -28.00 -30.93
CA ASP A 622 -35.29 -29.14 -31.38
C ASP A 622 -35.36 -29.23 -32.92
N ILE A 623 -35.64 -28.12 -33.61
CA ILE A 623 -35.69 -28.11 -35.09
C ILE A 623 -34.32 -28.21 -35.74
N SER A 624 -33.24 -27.71 -35.10
CA SER A 624 -31.87 -27.89 -35.59
C SER A 624 -31.39 -29.35 -35.55
N ARG A 625 -32.05 -30.19 -34.75
CA ARG A 625 -31.78 -31.63 -34.58
C ARG A 625 -32.87 -32.51 -35.22
N ALA A 626 -33.72 -31.95 -36.08
CA ALA A 626 -34.82 -32.68 -36.71
C ALA A 626 -34.32 -33.65 -37.78
N GLU A 627 -34.21 -34.93 -37.41
CA GLU A 627 -33.84 -36.01 -38.34
C GLU A 627 -35.01 -36.44 -39.24
N ASP A 628 -36.26 -36.23 -38.81
CA ASP A 628 -37.48 -36.57 -39.58
C ASP A 628 -37.83 -35.58 -40.71
N LEU A 629 -37.05 -34.50 -40.86
CA LEU A 629 -37.19 -33.53 -41.95
C LEU A 629 -36.25 -33.88 -43.10
N GLU A 630 -36.82 -34.13 -44.28
CA GLU A 630 -36.10 -34.44 -45.51
C GLU A 630 -36.30 -33.36 -46.60
N GLY A 631 -35.51 -33.44 -47.67
CA GLY A 631 -35.66 -32.62 -48.88
C GLY A 631 -35.80 -31.11 -48.63
N LEU A 632 -36.81 -30.51 -49.27
CA LEU A 632 -37.13 -29.08 -49.13
C LEU A 632 -37.54 -28.70 -47.69
N ALA A 633 -38.11 -29.63 -46.92
CA ALA A 633 -38.50 -29.36 -45.54
C ALA A 633 -37.26 -29.15 -44.65
N LYS A 634 -36.23 -29.98 -44.84
CA LYS A 634 -34.92 -29.84 -44.20
C LYS A 634 -34.21 -28.54 -44.62
N GLY A 635 -34.30 -28.17 -45.90
CA GLY A 635 -33.75 -26.92 -46.42
C GLY A 635 -34.37 -25.68 -45.77
N LEU A 636 -35.70 -25.61 -45.69
CA LEU A 636 -36.38 -24.50 -45.01
C LEU A 636 -36.11 -24.49 -43.50
N ALA A 637 -36.06 -25.66 -42.85
CA ALA A 637 -35.70 -25.76 -41.43
C ALA A 637 -34.28 -25.23 -41.15
N PHE A 638 -33.30 -25.55 -42.01
CA PHE A 638 -31.95 -25.01 -41.92
C PHE A 638 -31.92 -23.49 -42.05
N GLN A 639 -32.62 -22.92 -43.05
CA GLN A 639 -32.74 -21.47 -43.21
C GLN A 639 -33.38 -20.79 -41.99
N ILE A 640 -34.39 -21.41 -41.36
CA ILE A 640 -35.01 -20.93 -40.11
C ILE A 640 -33.97 -20.89 -38.98
N VAL A 641 -33.15 -21.92 -38.84
CA VAL A 641 -32.09 -21.99 -37.81
C VAL A 641 -30.99 -20.94 -38.05
N GLU A 642 -30.48 -20.79 -39.28
CA GLU A 642 -29.51 -19.75 -39.62
C GLU A 642 -30.04 -18.33 -39.34
N ASN A 643 -31.35 -18.12 -39.53
CA ASN A 643 -32.02 -16.86 -39.26
C ASN A 643 -32.58 -16.73 -37.84
N LEU A 644 -32.12 -17.60 -36.91
CA LEU A 644 -32.46 -17.60 -35.48
C LEU A 644 -33.98 -17.59 -35.22
N GLY A 645 -34.72 -18.31 -36.06
CA GLY A 645 -36.15 -18.53 -35.93
C GLY A 645 -37.06 -17.50 -36.59
N VAL A 646 -36.54 -16.58 -37.41
CA VAL A 646 -37.33 -15.56 -38.13
C VAL A 646 -36.91 -15.40 -39.60
N LEU A 647 -37.72 -15.89 -40.53
CA LEU A 647 -37.60 -15.65 -41.98
C LEU A 647 -38.69 -14.69 -42.50
N PHE A 648 -38.35 -13.87 -43.50
CA PHE A 648 -39.35 -13.17 -44.31
C PHE A 648 -39.89 -14.13 -45.39
N ARG A 649 -41.20 -14.37 -45.39
CA ARG A 649 -41.86 -15.32 -46.31
C ARG A 649 -41.66 -14.97 -47.79
N ARG A 650 -41.45 -13.69 -48.11
CA ARG A 650 -41.14 -13.21 -49.48
C ARG A 650 -39.85 -13.81 -50.03
N ASP A 651 -38.84 -13.97 -49.18
CA ASP A 651 -37.49 -14.29 -49.61
C ASP A 651 -37.30 -15.82 -49.83
N VAL A 652 -38.26 -16.61 -49.35
CA VAL A 652 -38.39 -18.07 -49.52
C VAL A 652 -39.70 -18.45 -50.25
N ALA A 653 -40.27 -17.53 -51.03
CA ALA A 653 -41.65 -17.64 -51.51
C ALA A 653 -41.91 -18.83 -52.47
N GLU A 654 -40.94 -19.19 -53.31
CA GLU A 654 -41.07 -20.35 -54.22
C GLU A 654 -40.88 -21.68 -53.46
N ASP A 655 -39.96 -21.76 -52.50
CA ASP A 655 -39.77 -22.94 -51.63
C ASP A 655 -41.03 -23.22 -50.80
N VAL A 656 -41.63 -22.19 -50.24
CA VAL A 656 -42.90 -22.29 -49.49
C VAL A 656 -44.05 -22.74 -50.38
N LYS A 657 -44.01 -22.40 -51.68
CA LYS A 657 -45.02 -22.76 -52.68
C LYS A 657 -44.85 -24.18 -53.22
N SER A 658 -43.62 -24.69 -53.32
CA SER A 658 -43.31 -26.07 -53.72
C SER A 658 -43.45 -27.08 -52.58
N LEU A 659 -43.31 -26.66 -51.31
CA LEU A 659 -43.62 -27.50 -50.15
C LEU A 659 -45.08 -27.97 -50.13
N ASP A 660 -45.27 -29.28 -50.04
CA ASP A 660 -46.57 -29.94 -49.91
C ASP A 660 -47.17 -29.79 -48.49
N GLN A 661 -48.36 -30.35 -48.30
CA GLN A 661 -49.09 -30.20 -47.04
C GLN A 661 -48.50 -31.05 -45.90
N GLU A 662 -47.85 -32.17 -46.20
CA GLU A 662 -47.23 -33.05 -45.20
C GLU A 662 -45.90 -32.46 -44.68
N SER A 663 -45.04 -31.95 -45.56
CA SER A 663 -43.84 -31.19 -45.21
C SER A 663 -44.16 -29.92 -44.41
N ARG A 664 -45.27 -29.26 -44.73
CA ARG A 664 -45.79 -28.14 -43.93
C ARG A 664 -46.38 -28.59 -42.59
N ALA A 665 -46.81 -29.84 -42.44
CA ALA A 665 -47.29 -30.39 -41.18
C ALA A 665 -46.12 -30.79 -40.27
N SER A 666 -45.07 -31.43 -40.80
CA SER A 666 -43.87 -31.79 -40.03
C SER A 666 -43.15 -30.55 -39.49
N ILE A 667 -42.92 -29.52 -40.30
CA ILE A 667 -42.35 -28.23 -39.85
C ILE A 667 -43.21 -27.57 -38.75
N ARG A 668 -44.55 -27.69 -38.83
CA ARG A 668 -45.45 -27.18 -37.78
C ARG A 668 -45.37 -27.97 -36.46
N ARG A 669 -44.98 -29.26 -36.47
CA ARG A 669 -44.77 -30.04 -35.23
C ARG A 669 -43.68 -29.42 -34.34
N TYR A 670 -42.70 -28.74 -34.95
CA TYR A 670 -41.65 -27.96 -34.27
C TYR A 670 -42.09 -26.54 -33.85
N GLY A 671 -43.39 -26.22 -33.92
CA GLY A 671 -43.94 -24.94 -33.47
C GLY A 671 -43.80 -23.76 -34.44
N VAL A 672 -43.27 -23.99 -35.65
CA VAL A 672 -43.13 -22.97 -36.69
C VAL A 672 -44.51 -22.52 -37.20
N ARG A 673 -44.74 -21.21 -37.27
CA ARG A 673 -45.91 -20.61 -37.91
C ARG A 673 -45.59 -20.05 -39.29
N PHE A 674 -46.43 -20.39 -40.27
CA PHE A 674 -46.42 -19.84 -41.62
C PHE A 674 -47.40 -18.65 -41.68
N GLY A 675 -46.90 -17.44 -41.41
CA GLY A 675 -47.66 -16.20 -41.51
C GLY A 675 -47.89 -15.72 -42.95
N ALA A 676 -48.55 -14.58 -43.11
CA ALA A 676 -48.62 -13.85 -44.37
C ALA A 676 -47.28 -13.21 -44.73
N TYR A 677 -46.54 -12.64 -43.77
CA TYR A 677 -45.27 -11.94 -44.04
C TYR A 677 -44.02 -12.70 -43.56
N HIS A 678 -44.11 -13.48 -42.48
CA HIS A 678 -42.98 -14.19 -41.89
C HIS A 678 -43.23 -15.69 -41.76
N ILE A 679 -42.14 -16.46 -41.69
CA ILE A 679 -42.13 -17.84 -41.19
C ILE A 679 -41.25 -17.82 -39.94
N PHE A 680 -41.84 -18.15 -38.79
CA PHE A 680 -41.20 -17.86 -37.51
C PHE A 680 -41.61 -18.82 -36.38
N LEU A 681 -40.78 -18.88 -35.33
CA LEU A 681 -41.04 -19.61 -34.09
C LEU A 681 -41.58 -18.63 -33.02
N PRO A 682 -42.90 -18.62 -32.71
CA PRO A 682 -43.50 -17.60 -31.83
C PRO A 682 -42.96 -17.62 -30.40
N ALA A 683 -42.47 -18.77 -29.93
CA ALA A 683 -41.86 -18.91 -28.61
C ALA A 683 -40.58 -18.08 -28.45
N LEU A 684 -39.86 -17.81 -29.55
CA LEU A 684 -38.62 -17.05 -29.55
C LEU A 684 -38.85 -15.53 -29.52
N LEU A 685 -40.09 -15.07 -29.74
CA LEU A 685 -40.49 -13.66 -29.61
C LEU A 685 -40.79 -13.27 -28.14
N LYS A 686 -40.49 -14.15 -27.17
CA LYS A 686 -40.55 -13.84 -25.74
C LYS A 686 -39.25 -13.15 -25.29
N PRO A 687 -39.26 -12.34 -24.21
CA PRO A 687 -38.09 -11.57 -23.78
C PRO A 687 -36.80 -12.38 -23.63
N ALA A 688 -36.75 -13.40 -22.77
CA ALA A 688 -35.51 -14.14 -22.52
C ALA A 688 -34.96 -14.91 -23.75
N PRO A 689 -35.79 -15.59 -24.58
CA PRO A 689 -35.33 -16.10 -25.88
C PRO A 689 -34.79 -15.04 -26.84
N ALA A 690 -35.47 -13.89 -26.96
CA ALA A 690 -35.03 -12.80 -27.83
C ALA A 690 -33.72 -12.15 -27.33
N GLU A 691 -33.56 -11.99 -26.02
CA GLU A 691 -32.34 -11.51 -25.37
C GLU A 691 -31.17 -12.44 -25.65
N LEU A 692 -31.35 -13.75 -25.43
CA LEU A 692 -30.30 -14.74 -25.67
C LEU A 692 -29.96 -14.89 -27.16
N ILE A 693 -30.94 -14.81 -28.06
CA ILE A 693 -30.72 -14.74 -29.52
C ILE A 693 -29.92 -13.49 -29.89
N THR A 694 -30.21 -12.35 -29.27
CA THR A 694 -29.50 -11.09 -29.52
C THR A 694 -28.06 -11.15 -29.02
N LEU A 695 -27.83 -11.69 -27.82
CA LEU A 695 -26.49 -11.94 -27.25
C LEU A 695 -25.67 -12.89 -28.14
N LEU A 696 -26.22 -14.05 -28.52
CA LEU A 696 -25.49 -15.04 -29.34
C LEU A 696 -25.19 -14.52 -30.75
N TRP A 697 -26.10 -13.73 -31.34
CA TRP A 697 -25.82 -13.05 -32.60
C TRP A 697 -24.74 -11.98 -32.45
N ALA A 698 -24.82 -11.13 -31.42
CA ALA A 698 -23.85 -10.08 -31.15
C ALA A 698 -22.45 -10.65 -30.90
N LEU A 699 -22.34 -11.77 -30.16
CA LEU A 699 -21.07 -12.48 -29.94
C LEU A 699 -20.43 -12.97 -31.24
N LYS A 700 -21.20 -13.38 -32.26
CA LYS A 700 -20.64 -13.83 -33.55
C LYS A 700 -20.37 -12.69 -34.54
N ASN A 701 -21.08 -11.56 -34.43
CA ASN A 701 -21.08 -10.47 -35.42
C ASN A 701 -20.47 -9.16 -34.90
N ASP A 702 -19.68 -9.23 -33.81
CA ASP A 702 -19.03 -8.09 -33.15
C ASP A 702 -20.03 -6.97 -32.80
N GLY A 703 -21.13 -7.39 -32.15
CA GLY A 703 -22.34 -6.59 -31.98
C GLY A 703 -22.60 -6.03 -30.58
N LEU A 704 -21.75 -6.34 -29.58
CA LEU A 704 -22.00 -5.97 -28.18
C LEU A 704 -21.91 -4.45 -27.95
N ASP A 705 -20.89 -3.81 -28.52
CA ASP A 705 -20.64 -2.36 -28.38
C ASP A 705 -21.43 -1.50 -29.39
N LYS A 706 -22.43 -2.08 -30.08
CA LYS A 706 -23.18 -1.40 -31.15
C LYS A 706 -24.47 -0.72 -30.66
N PRO A 707 -24.84 0.46 -31.21
CA PRO A 707 -26.10 1.12 -30.89
C PRO A 707 -27.32 0.20 -31.12
N GLY A 708 -28.19 0.11 -30.12
CA GLY A 708 -29.40 -0.71 -30.11
C GLY A 708 -29.23 -2.13 -29.55
N TYR A 709 -28.02 -2.54 -29.16
CA TYR A 709 -27.84 -3.73 -28.32
C TYR A 709 -28.46 -3.50 -26.94
N GLY A 710 -29.13 -4.52 -26.37
CA GLY A 710 -29.85 -4.44 -25.08
C GLY A 710 -31.17 -3.65 -25.11
N GLU A 711 -31.17 -2.42 -25.63
CA GLU A 711 -32.24 -1.41 -25.52
C GLU A 711 -33.66 -1.88 -25.90
N LEU A 712 -33.78 -2.80 -26.86
CA LEU A 712 -35.07 -3.28 -27.35
C LEU A 712 -35.70 -4.39 -26.47
N ILE A 713 -34.92 -5.05 -25.62
CA ILE A 713 -35.39 -6.14 -24.75
C ILE A 713 -36.30 -5.62 -23.61
N PRO A 714 -35.96 -4.53 -22.88
CA PRO A 714 -36.88 -3.92 -21.92
C PRO A 714 -38.22 -3.50 -22.54
N MET A 715 -38.22 -3.00 -23.78
CA MET A 715 -39.46 -2.63 -24.48
C MET A 715 -40.33 -3.85 -24.81
N LEU A 716 -39.71 -4.97 -25.19
CA LEU A 716 -40.39 -6.25 -25.40
C LEU A 716 -40.93 -6.83 -24.08
N ALA A 717 -40.16 -6.73 -22.99
CA ALA A 717 -40.57 -7.17 -21.65
C ALA A 717 -41.74 -6.35 -21.10
N ALA A 718 -41.76 -5.04 -21.36
CA ALA A 718 -42.89 -4.15 -21.08
C ALA A 718 -44.12 -4.38 -22.00
N GLY A 719 -44.13 -5.44 -22.80
CA GLY A 719 -45.28 -5.86 -23.60
C GLY A 719 -45.60 -4.99 -24.83
N ARG A 720 -44.74 -4.01 -25.18
CA ARG A 720 -44.97 -3.09 -26.30
C ARG A 720 -45.24 -3.85 -27.60
N THR A 721 -46.40 -3.62 -28.22
CA THR A 721 -46.81 -4.25 -29.49
C THR A 721 -46.08 -3.64 -30.70
N SER A 722 -45.75 -2.36 -30.61
CA SER A 722 -44.83 -1.66 -31.49
C SER A 722 -44.07 -0.55 -30.75
N VAL A 723 -42.95 -0.13 -31.32
CA VAL A 723 -42.05 0.92 -30.80
C VAL A 723 -41.70 1.92 -31.89
N VAL A 724 -41.32 3.14 -31.51
CA VAL A 724 -40.71 4.12 -32.43
C VAL A 724 -39.30 3.65 -32.79
N THR A 725 -38.87 3.82 -34.04
CA THR A 725 -37.53 3.46 -34.48
C THR A 725 -36.53 4.58 -34.23
N ASP A 726 -35.46 4.28 -33.51
CA ASP A 726 -34.26 5.10 -33.52
C ASP A 726 -33.44 4.83 -34.81
N PRO A 727 -33.08 5.85 -35.62
CA PRO A 727 -32.24 5.70 -36.81
C PRO A 727 -30.79 5.29 -36.55
N SER A 728 -30.28 5.44 -35.32
CA SER A 728 -28.92 5.06 -34.94
C SER A 728 -28.76 3.56 -34.67
N PHE A 729 -29.84 2.87 -34.29
CA PHE A 729 -29.82 1.45 -33.95
C PHE A 729 -29.67 0.56 -35.20
N GLU A 730 -28.84 -0.48 -35.15
CA GLU A 730 -28.77 -1.43 -36.28
C GLU A 730 -30.13 -2.14 -36.47
N ARG A 731 -30.65 -2.10 -37.70
CA ARG A 731 -31.95 -2.72 -38.07
C ARG A 731 -32.06 -4.20 -37.72
N THR A 732 -30.92 -4.90 -37.60
CA THR A 732 -30.85 -6.31 -37.20
C THR A 732 -31.30 -6.52 -35.76
N PHE A 733 -31.02 -5.60 -34.83
CA PHE A 733 -31.45 -5.74 -33.43
C PHE A 733 -32.98 -5.75 -33.30
N TYR A 734 -33.70 -4.97 -34.11
CA TYR A 734 -35.16 -5.06 -34.17
C TYR A 734 -35.62 -6.47 -34.60
N LYS A 735 -35.00 -7.06 -35.63
CA LYS A 735 -35.32 -8.43 -36.08
C LYS A 735 -35.09 -9.46 -34.98
N LEU A 736 -33.95 -9.37 -34.28
CA LEU A 736 -33.56 -10.29 -33.20
C LEU A 736 -34.48 -10.15 -31.97
N ALA A 737 -34.87 -8.92 -31.64
CA ALA A 737 -35.88 -8.60 -30.63
C ALA A 737 -37.34 -8.92 -31.07
N GLY A 738 -37.55 -9.54 -32.23
CA GLY A 738 -38.87 -9.99 -32.69
C GLY A 738 -39.75 -8.91 -33.32
N PHE A 739 -39.20 -7.75 -33.67
CA PHE A 739 -39.86 -6.65 -34.38
C PHE A 739 -39.46 -6.59 -35.86
N ARG A 740 -40.38 -6.18 -36.73
CA ARG A 740 -40.05 -5.75 -38.10
C ARG A 740 -40.05 -4.23 -38.17
N PHE A 741 -38.92 -3.68 -38.61
CA PHE A 741 -38.73 -2.26 -38.93
C PHE A 741 -39.59 -1.86 -40.15
N LEU A 742 -40.44 -0.83 -40.02
CA LEU A 742 -41.47 -0.47 -41.02
C LEU A 742 -41.58 1.05 -41.31
N GLY A 743 -40.49 1.83 -41.14
CA GLY A 743 -40.52 3.29 -41.31
C GLY A 743 -40.15 3.94 -39.99
N LYS A 744 -40.98 4.86 -39.47
CA LYS A 744 -40.80 5.44 -38.12
C LYS A 744 -41.13 4.50 -36.97
N ARG A 745 -41.74 3.34 -37.23
CA ARG A 745 -42.10 2.33 -36.22
C ARG A 745 -41.61 0.93 -36.57
N ALA A 746 -41.30 0.17 -35.53
CA ALA A 746 -41.04 -1.26 -35.61
C ALA A 746 -42.16 -1.99 -34.85
N VAL A 747 -42.75 -3.00 -35.49
CA VAL A 747 -43.94 -3.72 -34.96
C VAL A 747 -43.58 -5.17 -34.72
N ARG A 748 -44.03 -5.76 -33.61
CA ARG A 748 -43.81 -7.18 -33.31
C ARG A 748 -44.37 -8.09 -34.40
N ILE A 749 -43.61 -9.11 -34.74
CA ILE A 749 -43.94 -10.06 -35.81
C ILE A 749 -45.30 -10.75 -35.55
N ASP A 750 -45.58 -11.17 -34.31
CA ASP A 750 -46.86 -11.80 -33.95
C ASP A 750 -48.07 -10.85 -33.95
N ILE A 751 -47.83 -9.53 -33.95
CA ILE A 751 -48.87 -8.51 -34.14
C ILE A 751 -49.12 -8.28 -35.64
N LEU A 752 -48.05 -8.25 -36.45
CA LEU A 752 -48.17 -8.07 -37.90
C LEU A 752 -48.89 -9.24 -38.59
N GLU A 753 -48.69 -10.47 -38.14
CA GLU A 753 -49.46 -11.61 -38.67
C GLU A 753 -50.93 -11.57 -38.22
N ARG A 754 -51.22 -11.15 -36.98
CA ARG A 754 -52.59 -10.90 -36.52
C ARG A 754 -53.28 -9.80 -37.34
N LEU A 755 -52.57 -8.73 -37.68
CA LEU A 755 -53.06 -7.70 -38.59
C LEU A 755 -53.37 -8.26 -39.99
N ALA A 756 -52.51 -9.13 -40.52
CA ALA A 756 -52.77 -9.80 -41.81
C ALA A 756 -53.98 -10.74 -41.76
N ASP A 757 -54.22 -11.40 -40.62
CA ASP A 757 -55.40 -12.23 -40.40
C ASP A 757 -56.69 -11.40 -40.24
N LEU A 758 -56.62 -10.16 -39.72
CA LEU A 758 -57.75 -9.20 -39.75
C LEU A 758 -58.03 -8.65 -41.16
N ILE A 759 -56.99 -8.32 -41.93
CA ILE A 759 -57.15 -7.73 -43.28
C ILE A 759 -57.64 -8.78 -44.30
N ARG A 760 -57.26 -10.06 -44.15
CA ARG A 760 -57.55 -11.11 -45.14
C ARG A 760 -59.06 -11.31 -45.41
N PRO A 761 -59.96 -11.40 -44.42
CA PRO A 761 -61.40 -11.43 -44.65
C PRO A 761 -61.92 -10.22 -45.42
N LEU A 762 -61.41 -9.01 -45.15
CA LEU A 762 -61.87 -7.77 -45.81
C LEU A 762 -61.58 -7.79 -47.32
N LEU A 763 -60.46 -8.41 -47.70
CA LEU A 763 -60.02 -8.60 -49.09
C LEU A 763 -60.54 -9.91 -49.73
N GLN A 764 -61.36 -10.68 -49.02
CA GLN A 764 -62.00 -11.91 -49.51
C GLN A 764 -63.53 -11.80 -49.54
N TRP A 765 -64.10 -10.86 -48.79
CA TRP A 765 -65.49 -10.45 -48.85
C TRP A 765 -65.88 -9.97 -50.26
N LYS A 766 -67.15 -10.13 -50.62
CA LYS A 766 -67.72 -9.67 -51.89
C LYS A 766 -68.97 -8.81 -51.63
N PRO A 767 -69.14 -7.69 -52.35
CA PRO A 767 -70.40 -6.93 -52.38
C PRO A 767 -71.63 -7.83 -52.47
N GLY A 768 -72.65 -7.51 -51.66
CA GLY A 768 -73.88 -8.32 -51.55
C GLY A 768 -73.78 -9.57 -50.64
N THR A 769 -72.68 -9.80 -49.92
CA THR A 769 -72.56 -10.93 -48.96
C THR A 769 -72.74 -10.44 -47.52
N SER A 770 -73.74 -10.95 -46.79
CA SER A 770 -74.00 -10.54 -45.40
C SER A 770 -73.55 -11.61 -44.37
N PRO A 771 -73.08 -11.21 -43.18
CA PRO A 771 -72.79 -9.84 -42.74
C PRO A 771 -71.51 -9.28 -43.39
N ARG A 772 -71.47 -7.95 -43.60
CA ARG A 772 -70.25 -7.25 -44.07
C ARG A 772 -69.26 -7.08 -42.91
N PRO A 773 -68.00 -7.54 -43.02
CA PRO A 773 -66.97 -7.27 -42.02
C PRO A 773 -66.68 -5.77 -41.87
N GLU A 774 -66.44 -5.33 -40.64
CA GLU A 774 -66.02 -3.94 -40.35
C GLU A 774 -64.75 -3.58 -41.15
N GLY A 775 -64.76 -2.41 -41.81
CA GLY A 775 -63.65 -1.97 -42.68
C GLY A 775 -63.63 -2.57 -44.09
N ALA A 776 -64.44 -3.58 -44.43
CA ALA A 776 -64.55 -4.06 -45.81
C ALA A 776 -65.26 -3.03 -46.71
N TYR A 777 -64.66 -2.69 -47.85
CA TYR A 777 -65.20 -1.74 -48.83
C TYR A 777 -65.79 -2.44 -50.07
N ASP A 778 -64.97 -2.83 -51.05
CA ASP A 778 -65.42 -3.38 -52.34
C ASP A 778 -64.91 -4.81 -52.64
N GLY A 779 -64.31 -5.48 -51.64
CA GLY A 779 -63.65 -6.78 -51.80
C GLY A 779 -62.25 -6.72 -52.43
N ARG A 780 -61.72 -5.52 -52.70
CA ARG A 780 -60.35 -5.29 -53.20
C ARG A 780 -59.62 -4.20 -52.39
N ARG A 781 -60.38 -3.33 -51.74
CA ARG A 781 -59.96 -2.25 -50.84
C ARG A 781 -60.60 -2.41 -49.45
N PHE A 782 -59.94 -1.90 -48.42
CA PHE A 782 -60.45 -1.84 -47.04
C PHE A 782 -60.09 -0.50 -46.36
N VAL A 783 -60.81 -0.15 -45.28
CA VAL A 783 -60.51 0.98 -44.39
C VAL A 783 -59.87 0.44 -43.11
N ALA A 784 -58.88 1.16 -42.55
CA ALA A 784 -58.27 0.79 -41.28
C ALA A 784 -59.28 0.98 -40.12
N THR A 785 -59.52 -0.07 -39.34
CA THR A 785 -60.50 -0.07 -38.24
C THR A 785 -59.85 0.23 -36.88
N THR A 786 -60.66 0.64 -35.90
CA THR A 786 -60.23 0.87 -34.51
C THR A 786 -59.58 -0.38 -33.91
N SER A 787 -60.06 -1.57 -34.26
CA SER A 787 -59.47 -2.85 -33.85
C SER A 787 -58.05 -3.07 -34.37
N MET A 788 -57.72 -2.61 -35.59
CA MET A 788 -56.35 -2.67 -36.12
C MET A 788 -55.41 -1.70 -35.39
N LEU A 789 -55.86 -0.47 -35.14
CA LEU A 789 -55.10 0.54 -34.39
C LEU A 789 -54.78 0.06 -32.96
N SER A 790 -55.79 -0.52 -32.30
CA SER A 790 -55.69 -1.08 -30.94
C SER A 790 -54.62 -2.17 -30.82
N ILE A 791 -54.63 -3.20 -31.69
CA ILE A 791 -53.62 -4.28 -31.60
C ILE A 791 -52.19 -3.79 -31.90
N LEU A 792 -52.03 -2.72 -32.67
CA LEU A 792 -50.73 -2.14 -33.00
C LEU A 792 -50.18 -1.18 -31.92
N GLY A 793 -51.04 -0.67 -31.03
CA GLY A 793 -50.67 0.40 -30.10
C GLY A 793 -50.22 1.68 -30.83
N ALA A 794 -50.88 2.01 -31.94
CA ALA A 794 -50.42 2.96 -32.94
C ALA A 794 -51.51 3.99 -33.31
N THR A 795 -51.08 5.18 -33.73
CA THR A 795 -51.98 6.25 -34.22
C THR A 795 -52.46 5.98 -35.65
N PRO A 796 -53.48 6.72 -36.17
CA PRO A 796 -53.87 6.63 -37.57
C PRO A 796 -52.71 6.91 -38.55
N ASP A 797 -51.88 7.91 -38.27
CA ASP A 797 -50.73 8.28 -39.10
C ASP A 797 -49.66 7.16 -39.12
N ASP A 798 -49.41 6.54 -37.96
CA ASP A 798 -48.52 5.37 -37.84
C ASP A 798 -49.05 4.17 -38.64
N MET A 799 -50.37 3.95 -38.62
CA MET A 799 -51.03 2.88 -39.35
C MET A 799 -50.84 3.05 -40.87
N GLU A 800 -50.83 4.29 -41.37
CA GLU A 800 -50.47 4.53 -42.76
C GLU A 800 -49.05 4.09 -43.09
N GLU A 801 -48.05 4.44 -42.26
CA GLU A 801 -46.66 4.04 -42.48
C GLU A 801 -46.47 2.53 -42.39
N ILE A 802 -47.11 1.89 -41.42
CA ILE A 802 -47.09 0.42 -41.25
C ILE A 802 -47.68 -0.26 -42.49
N LEU A 803 -48.84 0.17 -43.00
CA LEU A 803 -49.44 -0.39 -44.22
C LEU A 803 -48.59 -0.12 -45.47
N LYS A 804 -48.04 1.10 -45.64
CA LYS A 804 -47.11 1.44 -46.72
C LYS A 804 -45.85 0.54 -46.67
N GLY A 805 -45.29 0.31 -45.49
CA GLY A 805 -44.11 -0.55 -45.25
C GLY A 805 -44.38 -2.06 -45.38
N LEU A 806 -45.63 -2.50 -45.21
CA LEU A 806 -46.07 -3.86 -45.53
C LEU A 806 -46.31 -4.08 -47.03
N GLY A 807 -46.42 -3.01 -47.83
CA GLY A 807 -46.59 -3.07 -49.29
C GLY A 807 -48.02 -2.80 -49.79
N TYR A 808 -48.88 -2.22 -48.95
CA TYR A 808 -50.18 -1.72 -49.36
C TYR A 808 -50.07 -0.33 -49.99
N ARG A 809 -51.07 0.04 -50.79
CA ARG A 809 -51.27 1.38 -51.35
C ARG A 809 -52.62 1.92 -50.87
N ALA A 810 -52.64 3.20 -50.49
CA ALA A 810 -53.87 3.94 -50.23
C ALA A 810 -54.30 4.66 -51.51
N ASP A 811 -55.56 4.48 -51.89
CA ASP A 811 -56.28 5.35 -52.81
C ASP A 811 -57.14 6.29 -51.95
N ALA A 812 -56.97 7.61 -52.08
CA ALA A 812 -57.73 8.59 -51.29
C ALA A 812 -59.07 8.92 -51.96
N VAL A 813 -60.16 8.87 -51.21
CA VAL A 813 -61.54 9.09 -51.70
C VAL A 813 -62.25 10.13 -50.82
N PRO A 814 -63.04 11.08 -51.37
CA PRO A 814 -63.84 12.00 -50.57
C PRO A 814 -64.75 11.27 -49.58
N ALA A 815 -64.91 11.82 -48.37
CA ALA A 815 -65.69 11.17 -47.32
C ALA A 815 -67.15 10.90 -47.73
N GLU A 816 -67.75 11.81 -48.50
CA GLU A 816 -69.10 11.68 -49.05
C GLU A 816 -69.24 10.50 -50.04
N GLU A 817 -68.28 10.33 -50.96
CA GLU A 817 -68.27 9.22 -51.92
C GLU A 817 -68.10 7.88 -51.21
N ALA A 818 -67.18 7.81 -50.24
CA ALA A 818 -66.97 6.62 -49.42
C ALA A 818 -68.20 6.27 -48.56
N ALA A 819 -68.88 7.26 -47.98
CA ALA A 819 -70.09 7.08 -47.20
C ALA A 819 -71.27 6.63 -48.07
N ALA A 820 -71.49 7.27 -49.23
CA ALA A 820 -72.56 6.91 -50.18
C ALA A 820 -72.39 5.47 -50.71
N PHE A 821 -71.15 5.08 -51.04
CA PHE A 821 -70.85 3.70 -51.43
C PHE A 821 -71.17 2.71 -50.30
N LEU A 822 -70.73 2.99 -49.07
CA LEU A 822 -71.00 2.11 -47.92
C LEU A 822 -72.50 2.03 -47.57
N ALA A 823 -73.25 3.13 -47.69
CA ALA A 823 -74.71 3.13 -47.53
C ALA A 823 -75.39 2.20 -48.55
N SER A 824 -74.98 2.27 -49.83
CA SER A 824 -75.49 1.40 -50.90
C SER A 824 -75.24 -0.10 -50.68
N GLN A 825 -74.26 -0.45 -49.84
CA GLN A 825 -73.92 -1.84 -49.46
C GLN A 825 -74.60 -2.31 -48.16
N ASN A 826 -75.09 -1.39 -47.32
CA ASN A 826 -75.74 -1.73 -46.05
C ASN A 826 -77.26 -1.97 -46.20
N GLY A 827 -77.89 -1.39 -47.24
CA GLY A 827 -79.21 -1.83 -47.71
C GLY A 827 -80.42 -1.35 -46.90
N ASP A 828 -80.45 -0.07 -46.49
CA ASP A 828 -81.64 0.58 -45.93
C ASP A 828 -81.85 1.97 -46.55
N THR A 829 -83.10 2.34 -46.84
CA THR A 829 -83.44 3.59 -47.54
C THR A 829 -84.69 4.25 -46.97
N ALA A 830 -84.52 5.33 -46.20
CA ALA A 830 -85.62 6.22 -45.80
C ALA A 830 -85.15 7.67 -45.59
N SER A 831 -85.90 8.60 -46.20
CA SER A 831 -86.11 10.02 -45.85
C SER A 831 -85.08 10.77 -44.98
N ALA A 832 -84.51 11.83 -45.56
CA ALA A 832 -84.11 13.01 -44.81
C ALA A 832 -85.17 14.12 -45.03
N GLU A 833 -85.89 14.52 -43.97
CA GLU A 833 -86.57 15.82 -43.83
C GLU A 833 -87.28 15.91 -42.47
N GLU A 834 -86.69 16.61 -41.49
CA GLU A 834 -87.37 17.56 -40.60
C GLU A 834 -86.33 18.27 -39.70
N ALA A 835 -86.68 19.43 -39.13
CA ALA A 835 -85.72 20.30 -38.47
C ALA A 835 -86.27 21.00 -37.20
N GLY A 836 -85.40 21.14 -36.20
CA GLY A 836 -85.53 22.15 -35.13
C GLY A 836 -85.97 21.63 -33.75
N ALA A 837 -86.25 22.60 -32.88
CA ALA A 837 -86.74 22.46 -31.49
C ALA A 837 -85.82 21.73 -30.49
N SER A 838 -84.96 22.54 -29.87
CA SER A 838 -84.55 22.48 -28.47
C SER A 838 -85.34 21.58 -27.50
N VAL A 839 -84.61 20.86 -26.64
CA VAL A 839 -84.93 20.82 -25.21
C VAL A 839 -83.65 21.13 -24.42
N ALA A 840 -83.75 22.07 -23.50
CA ALA A 840 -82.78 22.25 -22.41
C ALA A 840 -83.60 22.51 -21.15
N ASP A 841 -83.42 21.67 -20.13
CA ASP A 841 -83.85 21.96 -18.76
C ASP A 841 -82.91 21.24 -17.76
N ALA A 842 -82.99 21.63 -16.49
CA ALA A 842 -82.07 21.23 -15.44
C ALA A 842 -82.25 19.78 -14.95
N GLY A 843 -81.18 19.24 -14.36
CA GLY A 843 -81.28 18.07 -13.48
C GLY A 843 -81.54 18.46 -12.03
N VAL A 844 -81.89 17.48 -11.20
CA VAL A 844 -81.96 17.56 -9.71
C VAL A 844 -81.46 16.24 -9.12
N GLU A 845 -81.07 16.29 -7.85
CA GLU A 845 -80.51 15.19 -7.04
C GLU A 845 -81.48 14.02 -6.80
N ALA A 846 -80.95 12.86 -6.36
CA ALA A 846 -81.50 12.09 -5.21
C ALA A 846 -80.57 10.94 -4.78
N GLU A 847 -80.82 10.40 -3.59
CA GLU A 847 -79.97 9.44 -2.87
C GLU A 847 -80.31 7.95 -3.09
N ALA A 848 -79.43 7.12 -2.50
CA ALA A 848 -79.33 5.67 -2.48
C ALA A 848 -80.53 4.83 -1.98
N ALA A 849 -80.56 3.57 -2.45
CA ALA A 849 -81.07 2.36 -1.79
C ALA A 849 -80.65 1.13 -2.64
N ASP A 850 -80.49 -0.12 -2.15
CA ASP A 850 -80.08 -0.67 -0.84
C ASP A 850 -79.57 -2.12 -1.11
N ALA A 851 -79.13 -2.87 -0.09
CA ALA A 851 -78.59 -4.24 -0.20
C ALA A 851 -79.69 -5.33 -0.43
N PRO A 852 -79.35 -6.62 -0.60
CA PRO A 852 -78.85 -7.46 0.50
C PRO A 852 -77.69 -8.41 0.13
N ALA A 853 -77.22 -9.18 1.11
CA ALA A 853 -76.11 -10.12 0.99
C ALA A 853 -76.47 -11.56 1.43
N ALA A 854 -75.59 -12.50 1.07
CA ALA A 854 -75.37 -13.82 1.67
C ALA A 854 -73.98 -14.25 1.15
N GLU A 855 -73.03 -14.87 1.83
CA GLU A 855 -72.75 -15.31 3.20
C GLU A 855 -71.67 -16.41 3.04
N THR A 856 -70.58 -16.33 3.83
CA THR A 856 -69.78 -17.45 4.43
C THR A 856 -69.09 -18.50 3.54
N GLU A 857 -68.01 -19.18 3.93
CA GLU A 857 -67.11 -19.21 5.13
C GLU A 857 -65.69 -19.50 4.57
N ALA A 858 -64.54 -18.91 4.96
CA ALA A 858 -63.92 -18.60 6.26
C ALA A 858 -63.20 -19.79 6.96
N ALA A 859 -61.88 -19.88 6.75
CA ALA A 859 -60.83 -20.44 7.62
C ALA A 859 -59.48 -20.03 7.00
N GLY A 860 -58.40 -19.63 7.68
CA GLY A 860 -58.01 -19.64 9.11
C GLY A 860 -56.47 -19.78 9.13
N THR A 861 -55.67 -19.26 10.07
CA THR A 861 -55.91 -18.60 11.38
C THR A 861 -54.65 -17.85 11.86
N ALA A 862 -54.83 -16.82 12.70
CA ALA A 862 -53.87 -16.22 13.66
C ALA A 862 -52.61 -15.49 13.06
N ALA A 863 -52.09 -14.35 13.58
CA ALA A 863 -51.88 -13.84 14.96
C ALA A 863 -50.81 -14.65 15.75
N ALA A 864 -49.93 -14.13 16.62
CA ALA A 864 -49.82 -12.86 17.36
C ALA A 864 -48.33 -12.68 17.86
N GLU A 865 -47.77 -11.60 18.45
CA GLU A 865 -48.22 -10.20 18.69
C GLU A 865 -47.05 -9.25 19.12
N THR A 866 -47.06 -7.98 18.64
CA THR A 866 -46.82 -6.68 19.36
C THR A 866 -45.47 -6.42 20.16
N PRO A 867 -45.29 -5.35 20.98
CA PRO A 867 -44.75 -4.06 20.49
C PRO A 867 -43.76 -3.29 21.43
N ALA A 868 -43.57 -1.97 21.17
CA ALA A 868 -43.07 -0.89 22.06
C ALA A 868 -41.55 -0.83 22.35
N ALA A 869 -40.92 0.32 22.68
CA ALA A 869 -41.36 1.73 22.86
C ALA A 869 -40.20 2.69 22.43
N GLU A 870 -40.41 3.94 21.97
CA GLU A 870 -40.46 5.22 22.73
C GLU A 870 -39.18 5.60 23.53
N THR A 871 -38.66 6.85 23.61
CA THR A 871 -38.88 8.15 22.91
C THR A 871 -37.65 9.07 23.18
N GLU A 872 -37.65 10.28 22.59
CA GLU A 872 -36.82 11.48 22.87
C GLU A 872 -35.50 11.64 22.09
N ALA A 873 -35.01 12.84 21.72
CA ALA A 873 -35.56 14.16 21.31
C ALA A 873 -34.51 15.25 21.64
N ALA A 874 -33.96 15.92 20.62
CA ALA A 874 -33.38 17.27 20.70
C ALA A 874 -33.13 17.81 19.28
N ALA A 875 -33.10 19.14 19.13
CA ALA A 875 -32.89 19.80 17.85
C ALA A 875 -31.53 20.51 17.77
N ASP A 876 -31.07 20.80 16.55
CA ASP A 876 -30.74 22.19 16.19
C ASP A 876 -30.90 22.39 14.66
N THR A 877 -30.50 23.57 14.17
CA THR A 877 -30.93 24.22 12.93
C THR A 877 -29.77 24.48 11.97
N ALA A 878 -30.07 24.57 10.66
CA ALA A 878 -29.65 25.71 9.79
C ALA A 878 -29.91 25.47 8.27
N ALA A 879 -30.42 26.53 7.64
CA ALA A 879 -30.21 26.98 6.25
C ALA A 879 -30.00 25.97 5.08
N ALA A 880 -30.90 26.04 4.10
CA ALA A 880 -30.64 25.70 2.70
C ALA A 880 -30.80 26.96 1.82
N THR A 881 -30.00 27.10 0.76
CA THR A 881 -30.01 28.27 -0.15
C THR A 881 -30.00 27.86 -1.62
N THR A 882 -30.89 28.48 -2.40
CA THR A 882 -31.01 28.32 -3.86
C THR A 882 -30.22 29.40 -4.61
N PRO A 883 -29.72 29.09 -5.81
CA PRO A 883 -30.02 29.94 -6.97
C PRO A 883 -30.64 29.09 -8.10
N ALA A 884 -31.81 29.42 -8.66
CA ALA A 884 -32.18 30.61 -9.44
C ALA A 884 -31.97 30.41 -10.96
N ALA A 885 -33.06 30.53 -11.72
CA ALA A 885 -33.11 30.51 -13.18
C ALA A 885 -33.71 31.83 -13.70
N PRO A 886 -33.39 32.26 -14.94
CA PRO A 886 -33.88 33.52 -15.49
C PRO A 886 -35.30 33.43 -16.08
N ALA A 887 -36.08 34.49 -15.89
CA ALA A 887 -37.18 34.89 -16.77
C ALA A 887 -36.64 35.96 -17.76
N SER A 888 -37.37 36.56 -18.71
CA SER A 888 -38.80 36.52 -19.11
C SER A 888 -38.85 36.72 -20.66
N ASP A 889 -39.93 37.06 -21.38
CA ASP A 889 -41.35 37.44 -21.16
C ASP A 889 -42.14 37.16 -22.47
N ASP A 890 -43.48 37.10 -22.45
CA ASP A 890 -44.38 38.08 -23.14
C ASP A 890 -45.89 37.75 -22.93
N ALA A 891 -46.77 38.64 -23.40
CA ALA A 891 -48.18 38.77 -23.01
C ALA A 891 -49.22 37.92 -23.80
N ALA A 892 -50.51 38.19 -23.56
CA ALA A 892 -51.63 37.26 -23.81
C ALA A 892 -52.68 37.73 -24.84
N ALA A 893 -53.46 36.74 -25.34
CA ALA A 893 -54.69 36.86 -26.14
C ALA A 893 -54.52 37.34 -27.61
N PRO A 894 -55.45 37.00 -28.54
CA PRO A 894 -56.77 36.39 -28.36
C PRO A 894 -56.92 34.97 -28.97
N ALA A 895 -58.15 34.44 -28.94
CA ALA A 895 -58.53 33.25 -29.68
C ALA A 895 -58.91 33.60 -31.14
N GLU A 896 -58.49 32.76 -32.09
CA GLU A 896 -58.96 32.78 -33.48
C GLU A 896 -60.14 31.82 -33.67
N PRO A 897 -61.03 32.03 -34.66
CA PRO A 897 -62.19 31.18 -34.89
C PRO A 897 -61.80 29.79 -35.44
N GLU A 898 -62.67 28.80 -35.24
CA GLU A 898 -62.54 27.49 -35.88
C GLU A 898 -62.57 27.65 -37.41
N ALA A 899 -61.42 27.37 -38.05
CA ALA A 899 -61.40 27.12 -39.49
C ALA A 899 -62.23 25.85 -39.78
N PRO A 900 -63.03 25.81 -40.86
CA PRO A 900 -63.83 24.64 -41.18
C PRO A 900 -62.92 23.43 -41.37
N VAL A 901 -63.23 22.33 -40.65
CA VAL A 901 -62.48 21.09 -40.76
C VAL A 901 -62.71 20.50 -42.14
N GLU A 902 -61.78 20.73 -43.07
CA GLU A 902 -61.76 20.03 -44.36
C GLU A 902 -61.82 18.52 -44.09
N ALA A 903 -62.87 17.87 -44.59
CA ALA A 903 -63.14 16.46 -44.32
C ALA A 903 -62.01 15.60 -44.91
N LYS A 904 -61.07 15.17 -44.05
CA LYS A 904 -59.91 14.37 -44.46
C LYS A 904 -60.37 13.17 -45.31
N PRO A 905 -59.80 12.97 -46.52
CA PRO A 905 -60.27 11.94 -47.43
C PRO A 905 -60.07 10.55 -46.82
N VAL A 906 -61.05 9.67 -47.02
CA VAL A 906 -61.02 8.29 -46.54
C VAL A 906 -59.97 7.52 -47.35
N LEU A 907 -58.98 6.96 -46.67
CA LEU A 907 -57.93 6.17 -47.30
C LEU A 907 -58.38 4.72 -47.49
N LEU A 908 -58.56 4.31 -48.75
CA LEU A 908 -58.92 2.96 -49.14
C LEU A 908 -57.65 2.16 -49.48
N TRP A 909 -57.39 1.11 -48.73
CA TRP A 909 -56.14 0.35 -48.79
C TRP A 909 -56.25 -0.93 -49.62
N ARG A 910 -55.32 -1.14 -50.55
CA ARG A 910 -55.21 -2.36 -51.37
C ARG A 910 -53.78 -2.91 -51.43
N PRO A 911 -53.59 -4.23 -51.63
CA PRO A 911 -52.25 -4.80 -51.88
C PRO A 911 -51.59 -4.20 -53.14
N GLY A 912 -50.30 -3.90 -53.08
CA GLY A 912 -49.54 -3.39 -54.22
C GLY A 912 -49.20 -4.48 -55.26
N THR A 913 -49.39 -4.18 -56.55
CA THR A 913 -49.09 -5.10 -57.65
C THR A 913 -47.61 -5.11 -58.03
N ARG A 914 -47.11 -6.22 -58.60
CA ARG A 914 -45.69 -6.38 -58.99
C ARG A 914 -45.18 -5.27 -59.93
N GLN A 915 -46.07 -4.71 -60.76
CA GLN A 915 -45.78 -3.66 -61.74
C GLN A 915 -45.65 -2.26 -61.08
N ASP A 916 -46.34 -2.02 -59.97
CA ASP A 916 -46.31 -0.73 -59.25
C ASP A 916 -45.02 -0.56 -58.44
N ASN A 917 -44.45 -1.65 -57.91
CA ASN A 917 -43.20 -1.58 -57.14
C ASN A 917 -41.98 -1.17 -57.98
N GLN A 918 -42.01 -1.32 -59.31
CA GLN A 918 -40.97 -0.74 -60.17
C GLN A 918 -41.04 0.80 -60.22
N ARG A 919 -42.24 1.39 -60.16
CA ARG A 919 -42.41 2.86 -60.23
C ARG A 919 -41.88 3.58 -58.99
N GLN A 920 -41.82 2.93 -57.83
CA GLN A 920 -41.21 3.53 -56.63
C GLN A 920 -39.69 3.32 -56.55
N GLY A 921 -39.14 2.29 -57.22
CA GLY A 921 -37.68 2.15 -57.41
C GLY A 921 -37.09 3.22 -58.33
N GLY A 922 -37.86 3.73 -59.29
CA GLY A 922 -37.44 4.73 -60.27
C GLY A 922 -37.23 6.17 -59.77
N ARG A 923 -37.32 6.45 -58.46
CA ARG A 923 -37.08 7.80 -57.88
C ARG A 923 -35.98 7.89 -56.81
N GLN A 924 -35.21 6.82 -56.61
CA GLN A 924 -33.95 6.85 -55.86
C GLN A 924 -32.80 6.17 -56.65
N GLY A 925 -32.87 6.24 -57.99
CA GLY A 925 -31.96 5.55 -58.91
C GLY A 925 -31.13 6.46 -59.83
N GLU A 926 -31.16 7.78 -59.66
CA GLU A 926 -30.54 8.72 -60.62
C GLU A 926 -29.68 9.80 -59.92
N GLN A 927 -28.73 9.36 -59.09
CA GLN A 927 -27.52 10.13 -58.82
C GLN A 927 -26.35 9.19 -58.49
N ARG A 928 -25.20 9.43 -59.15
CA ARG A 928 -23.87 8.79 -58.95
C ARG A 928 -23.70 7.32 -59.40
N ARG A 929 -23.51 7.10 -60.71
CA ARG A 929 -22.52 6.10 -61.22
C ARG A 929 -22.03 6.40 -62.65
N GLY A 930 -20.72 6.60 -62.80
CA GLY A 930 -20.02 6.87 -64.08
C GLY A 930 -20.18 8.30 -64.60
N GLY A 931 -19.20 8.94 -65.26
CA GLY A 931 -17.75 8.69 -65.39
C GLY A 931 -16.98 9.99 -65.05
N GLN A 932 -15.73 10.25 -65.47
CA GLN A 932 -14.79 9.48 -66.32
C GLN A 932 -13.33 9.98 -66.05
N ARG A 933 -12.32 9.40 -66.73
CA ARG A 933 -10.89 9.69 -66.53
C ARG A 933 -10.34 10.69 -67.57
N HIS A 934 -9.38 11.52 -67.13
CA HIS A 934 -8.39 12.31 -67.92
C HIS A 934 -8.86 13.37 -68.93
N GLY A 935 -8.16 14.52 -68.92
CA GLY A 935 -8.17 15.56 -69.95
C GLY A 935 -7.36 16.80 -69.52
N GLN A 936 -6.45 17.28 -70.36
CA GLN A 936 -5.79 18.61 -70.21
C GLN A 936 -6.78 19.70 -70.71
N THR A 937 -6.65 21.01 -70.42
CA THR A 937 -5.56 21.92 -70.84
C THR A 937 -5.63 23.27 -70.05
N GLU A 938 -4.69 24.17 -70.32
CA GLU A 938 -4.33 25.43 -69.64
C GLU A 938 -5.37 26.58 -69.69
N GLY A 939 -5.25 27.60 -68.82
CA GLY A 939 -5.98 28.87 -69.01
C GLY A 939 -5.95 29.94 -67.89
N ARG A 940 -4.95 30.86 -67.94
CA ARG A 940 -4.97 32.29 -67.50
C ARG A 940 -5.25 32.76 -66.05
N GLU A 941 -4.19 33.33 -65.46
CA GLU A 941 -4.02 34.72 -64.96
C GLU A 941 -5.13 35.48 -64.16
N GLY A 942 -4.75 35.95 -62.96
CA GLY A 942 -5.36 37.09 -62.22
C GLY A 942 -5.46 36.84 -60.70
N GLY A 943 -5.12 37.75 -59.77
CA GLY A 943 -4.49 39.08 -59.86
C GLY A 943 -3.97 39.54 -58.47
N ARG A 944 -2.93 40.40 -58.42
CA ARG A 944 -2.13 40.74 -57.20
C ARG A 944 -2.87 41.47 -56.07
N ARG A 945 -2.51 41.15 -54.80
CA ARG A 945 -2.24 42.01 -53.59
C ARG A 945 -2.46 41.14 -52.32
N GLN A 946 -1.74 41.23 -51.19
CA GLN A 946 -0.64 42.09 -50.71
C GLN A 946 0.20 41.34 -49.63
N ALA A 947 1.41 41.82 -49.30
CA ALA A 947 2.26 41.37 -48.17
C ALA A 947 3.16 42.53 -47.71
N PRO A 948 3.61 42.59 -46.43
CA PRO A 948 4.90 42.00 -45.98
C PRO A 948 4.82 41.42 -44.54
N HIS A 949 5.85 40.91 -43.83
CA HIS A 949 7.32 40.73 -43.99
C HIS A 949 7.69 39.21 -43.88
N GLY A 950 8.88 38.64 -44.14
CA GLY A 950 10.30 39.08 -44.09
C GLY A 950 10.92 38.68 -42.74
N LYS A 951 11.95 37.83 -42.56
CA LYS A 951 13.20 37.46 -43.30
C LYS A 951 13.67 36.02 -42.87
N SER A 952 14.70 35.31 -43.37
CA SER A 952 15.45 35.25 -44.66
C SER A 952 16.59 34.18 -44.59
N GLN A 953 16.86 33.41 -45.67
CA GLN A 953 18.04 32.50 -45.92
C GLN A 953 18.18 31.22 -45.04
N GLY A 954 18.84 30.11 -45.46
CA GLY A 954 19.61 29.77 -46.68
C GLY A 954 19.76 28.23 -46.98
N LYS A 955 20.57 27.86 -48.00
CA LYS A 955 20.72 26.52 -48.66
C LYS A 955 22.08 25.80 -48.30
N PRO A 956 22.53 24.65 -48.89
CA PRO A 956 21.95 23.29 -49.16
C PRO A 956 22.96 22.09 -48.95
N ARG A 957 22.68 20.87 -49.51
CA ARG A 957 23.56 19.67 -49.77
C ARG A 957 23.91 18.79 -48.55
N GLU A 958 24.29 17.49 -48.63
CA GLU A 958 24.40 16.47 -49.71
C GLU A 958 24.14 15.05 -49.12
N GLY A 959 23.68 14.02 -49.85
CA GLY A 959 24.55 12.93 -50.39
C GLY A 959 24.13 11.52 -49.88
N LYS A 960 24.30 10.44 -50.66
CA LYS A 960 23.96 9.01 -50.37
C LYS A 960 25.10 8.08 -50.90
N PRO A 961 25.02 6.73 -50.90
CA PRO A 961 24.98 5.73 -49.80
C PRO A 961 26.11 4.66 -50.00
N GLN A 962 25.96 3.40 -49.52
CA GLN A 962 26.22 2.09 -50.23
C GLN A 962 26.74 0.93 -49.33
N GLU A 963 26.56 -0.33 -49.79
CA GLU A 963 26.96 -1.61 -49.15
C GLU A 963 28.04 -2.40 -49.96
N GLY A 964 28.73 -3.37 -49.32
CA GLY A 964 28.95 -4.71 -49.94
C GLY A 964 30.34 -5.41 -49.89
N LYS A 965 30.33 -6.69 -49.41
CA LYS A 965 31.22 -7.86 -49.74
C LYS A 965 32.74 -7.79 -49.42
N GLY A 966 33.51 -8.89 -49.26
CA GLY A 966 33.20 -10.33 -49.09
C GLY A 966 34.38 -11.27 -49.48
N SER A 967 34.43 -12.53 -48.95
CA SER A 967 35.32 -13.69 -49.33
C SER A 967 36.85 -13.52 -49.17
N GLU A 968 37.76 -14.52 -49.23
CA GLU A 968 37.85 -15.97 -48.84
C GLU A 968 39.36 -16.36 -48.82
N GLY A 969 39.80 -17.47 -48.17
CA GLY A 969 41.21 -17.93 -48.29
C GLY A 969 41.68 -19.12 -47.42
N ARG A 970 42.43 -20.05 -48.02
CA ARG A 970 43.06 -21.29 -47.47
C ARG A 970 44.42 -21.49 -48.20
N PRO A 971 45.29 -22.52 -47.95
CA PRO A 971 45.32 -23.57 -46.89
C PRO A 971 46.73 -23.89 -46.29
N GLY A 972 46.74 -24.67 -45.19
CA GLY A 972 47.77 -25.69 -44.87
C GLY A 972 49.07 -25.27 -44.14
N GLY A 973 49.72 -26.12 -43.32
CA GLY A 973 49.26 -27.40 -42.75
C GLY A 973 50.40 -28.41 -42.45
N GLN A 974 50.32 -29.13 -41.32
CA GLN A 974 51.06 -30.40 -41.08
C GLN A 974 50.41 -31.27 -39.97
N ARG A 975 50.94 -32.49 -39.78
CA ARG A 975 50.37 -33.61 -38.98
C ARG A 975 50.91 -33.57 -37.51
N LYS A 976 50.37 -34.30 -36.50
CA LYS A 976 50.10 -35.75 -36.45
C LYS A 976 49.22 -36.25 -35.27
N ASP A 977 48.55 -37.37 -35.53
CA ASP A 977 48.12 -38.49 -34.64
C ASP A 977 47.30 -38.29 -33.33
N ARG A 978 46.07 -38.84 -33.36
CA ARG A 978 45.36 -39.66 -32.32
C ARG A 978 45.17 -39.08 -30.90
N GLY A 979 43.97 -39.00 -30.31
CA GLY A 979 42.62 -39.50 -30.68
C GLY A 979 41.81 -39.83 -29.40
N ASP A 980 40.54 -40.26 -29.40
CA ASP A 980 39.47 -40.33 -30.42
C ASP A 980 38.10 -40.59 -29.73
N ARG A 981 36.96 -40.26 -30.37
CA ARG A 981 35.54 -40.70 -30.09
C ARG A 981 34.81 -40.32 -28.78
N HIS A 982 33.50 -40.05 -28.76
CA HIS A 982 32.54 -39.67 -29.82
C HIS A 982 31.30 -38.95 -29.20
N ASP A 983 30.33 -38.53 -30.02
CA ASP A 983 29.25 -37.58 -29.66
C ASP A 983 27.83 -38.24 -29.65
N ARG A 984 26.81 -37.43 -29.37
CA ARG A 984 25.35 -37.69 -29.27
C ARG A 984 24.76 -38.18 -30.62
N ASN A 985 23.51 -38.65 -30.77
CA ASN A 985 22.23 -38.29 -30.11
C ASN A 985 21.05 -39.26 -30.43
N LYS A 986 19.92 -39.13 -29.70
CA LYS A 986 18.52 -39.60 -29.98
C LYS A 986 18.21 -41.11 -30.12
N SER A 987 17.39 -41.65 -29.19
CA SER A 987 15.97 -42.07 -29.42
C SER A 987 15.35 -42.78 -28.19
N SER A 988 14.02 -42.93 -28.18
CA SER A 988 13.18 -43.61 -27.16
C SER A 988 12.61 -44.94 -27.73
N PRO A 989 11.78 -45.77 -27.04
CA PRO A 989 11.21 -45.69 -25.67
C PRO A 989 11.32 -47.00 -24.84
N SER A 990 10.86 -47.01 -23.58
CA SER A 990 10.30 -48.22 -22.92
C SER A 990 9.58 -47.96 -21.58
N LYS A 991 8.78 -48.96 -21.17
CA LYS A 991 7.89 -49.01 -20.00
C LYS A 991 8.64 -49.02 -18.67
N PHE A 992 7.94 -48.65 -17.57
CA PHE A 992 8.39 -48.91 -16.20
C PHE A 992 7.34 -49.75 -15.46
N GLU A 993 7.64 -51.02 -15.16
CA GLU A 993 6.85 -51.88 -14.27
C GLU A 993 7.51 -51.93 -12.89
N GLY A 994 6.70 -51.95 -11.82
CA GLY A 994 7.15 -51.69 -10.45
C GLY A 994 7.84 -52.86 -9.74
N ARG A 995 8.69 -52.54 -8.76
CA ARG A 995 9.19 -53.46 -7.73
C ARG A 995 9.24 -52.77 -6.35
N PRO A 996 9.24 -53.54 -5.23
CA PRO A 996 8.59 -53.13 -3.97
C PRO A 996 9.43 -52.22 -3.06
N PRO A 997 8.80 -51.55 -2.07
CA PRO A 997 9.48 -50.70 -1.09
C PRO A 997 10.47 -51.48 -0.20
N ARG A 998 11.56 -50.82 0.17
CA ARG A 998 12.49 -51.29 1.22
C ARG A 998 11.96 -50.95 2.60
N LYS A 999 12.17 -51.85 3.57
CA LYS A 999 11.88 -51.59 4.99
C LYS A 999 12.80 -50.50 5.55
N GLU A 1000 12.24 -49.66 6.41
CA GLU A 1000 12.99 -48.74 7.24
C GLU A 1000 13.80 -49.49 8.32
N LYS A 1001 14.84 -48.84 8.86
CA LYS A 1001 15.59 -49.34 10.02
C LYS A 1001 15.00 -48.76 11.30
N PRO A 1002 15.01 -49.49 12.43
CA PRO A 1002 14.66 -48.91 13.73
C PRO A 1002 15.62 -47.79 14.12
N ILE A 1003 15.11 -46.83 14.89
CA ILE A 1003 15.85 -45.67 15.39
C ILE A 1003 16.80 -46.10 16.52
N ASP A 1004 17.97 -45.48 16.57
CA ASP A 1004 18.99 -45.67 17.61
C ASP A 1004 18.45 -45.23 19.00
N PRO A 1005 18.47 -46.10 20.03
CA PRO A 1005 17.91 -45.80 21.34
C PRO A 1005 18.65 -44.69 22.11
N ASP A 1006 19.92 -44.39 21.79
CA ASP A 1006 20.66 -43.32 22.46
C ASP A 1006 20.46 -41.93 21.82
N SER A 1007 19.76 -41.88 20.68
CA SER A 1007 19.38 -40.65 19.99
C SER A 1007 18.66 -39.64 20.90
N PRO A 1008 19.00 -38.33 20.85
CA PRO A 1008 18.26 -37.28 21.56
C PRO A 1008 16.75 -37.29 21.26
N PHE A 1009 16.36 -37.69 20.05
CA PHE A 1009 14.96 -37.77 19.63
C PHE A 1009 14.20 -38.92 20.31
N ALA A 1010 14.86 -40.03 20.65
CA ALA A 1010 14.24 -41.12 21.40
C ALA A 1010 13.94 -40.70 22.84
N LYS A 1011 14.87 -39.96 23.48
CA LYS A 1011 14.70 -39.39 24.82
C LYS A 1011 13.60 -38.32 24.85
N LEU A 1012 13.49 -37.49 23.80
CA LEU A 1012 12.38 -36.54 23.61
C LEU A 1012 11.02 -37.22 23.40
N ALA A 1013 10.97 -38.34 22.68
CA ALA A 1013 9.75 -39.13 22.49
C ALA A 1013 9.27 -39.74 23.82
N ALA A 1014 10.17 -40.34 24.60
CA ALA A 1014 9.85 -40.88 25.92
C ALA A 1014 9.34 -39.81 26.89
N LEU A 1015 9.93 -38.61 26.90
CA LEU A 1015 9.46 -37.48 27.71
C LEU A 1015 8.03 -37.06 27.32
N LYS A 1016 7.74 -37.01 26.01
CA LYS A 1016 6.43 -36.67 25.46
C LYS A 1016 5.34 -37.72 25.73
N GLU A 1017 5.74 -38.96 26.02
CA GLU A 1017 4.85 -40.04 26.43
C GLU A 1017 4.64 -40.06 27.96
N GLN A 1018 5.66 -39.70 28.75
CA GLN A 1018 5.53 -39.46 30.19
C GLN A 1018 4.62 -38.27 30.52
N MET A 1019 4.62 -37.20 29.72
CA MET A 1019 3.70 -36.06 29.85
C MET A 1019 2.27 -36.34 29.35
N LYS A 1020 1.90 -37.61 29.11
CA LYS A 1020 0.55 -38.06 28.73
C LYS A 1020 -0.08 -39.04 29.74
N LYS A 1021 0.51 -39.14 30.93
CA LYS A 1021 -0.04 -39.81 32.11
C LYS A 1021 -0.11 -38.84 33.28
#